data_AF-A0A6B2KXN0-F1
#
_entry.id   AF-A0A6B2KXN0-F1
#
_cell.length_a   1.000
_cell.length_b   1.000
_cell.length_c   1.000
_cell.angle_alpha   90.00
_cell.angle_beta   90.00
_cell.angle_gamma   90.00
#
_symmetry.space_group_name_H-M   'P 1'
#
loop_
_entity.id
_entity.type
_entity.pdbx_description
1 polymer ?
#
loop_
_entity_poly.entity_id
_entity_poly.type
_entity_poly.pdbx_seq_one_letter_code
_entity_poly.pdbx_strand_id
1 'polypeptide(L)'
;MASGLHSCPPPDTCTRINNTNPANGFNNFDNFGWSFLTLFSVMSLSGWSYIMYDVQDGSSQWAWIYFVIFVVLTTMFGVQLMLAVIATEFDEQVQAKHEEEKKKRQMKSDLLKQQDELKVEEEEEEGIEVAVKKDSSSSEVAEAHEPEQLAPWQNELRDNLVDTPAFRGTIVCVIILNLIVLSMTYYGMSATYAHTLEIFNYCFTSIFFVEMVLKIAAYGVKDYFADNMNKFDFLIVVTSILEIILFLTVSAHNGLIVLRTFRLFRVFKLAKSWRSLQDILETVQRSLPSVLYLTLLMFIFLLIFALAGRQLFAGKMGSGDDLPRSNYDTLWKACITTFQLFTGDGWTDVLVNVMTINVFGAIFVCLNFSLGQYILVSLFIGVLLSKFEDAAPHLKVAEDEQGNKFLVEYSGASSTEFSDIVDDNEGDDVLKMENLENAKVKKAITDDIKIMYYFDGRIKFKKGLKQNSLEGDSLFIFGPKNPIRLVCWNMITFEVPRCWGKEKENYNVFESVIIFVVLCNVILLTIEHSMDISTNQTVFDVFEYIFASIYIIEMVIKVISLGFFKAENAYLRSKWNIFDFMVVIISICSLIFPQAQFLKSLRSIRILQLLSRFSETRVAVKAIGRAIPAVSNVFIIMLLCWYIFAIVGVNTFGGQFWYCNDPDVKTMDECTGNYTVGDTNVIRVWSNPHYNFDHVGYALMTLFQVGTLSWVDIMAAAQDINGVGNQPVKNNNEVNALYFVFFIIIGSFFTLNLFTSMVIHHFKSIRKQESGSAWLTTKQKKWIQAQLVLQMASPSNRMKPPYTGKLQFLNQLLPIALHPFLENFILLCILCNTVVLAIPYYQMDSVTAATLEHINNALLAVFTIEAIFKIVAFGPKQYF
;
A
#
# COMPACT_ATOMS: atom_id res chain seq x y z
N MET A 1 -30.51 -0.13 -33.83
CA MET A 1 -30.03 -0.14 -32.42
C MET A 1 -29.29 -1.46 -32.20
N ALA A 2 -28.08 -1.43 -31.63
CA ALA A 2 -27.14 -2.55 -31.36
C ALA A 2 -25.82 -2.61 -32.16
N SER A 3 -25.32 -1.49 -32.71
CA SER A 3 -23.87 -1.30 -32.82
C SER A 3 -23.51 -0.32 -31.72
N GLY A 4 -22.86 -0.77 -30.64
CA GLY A 4 -22.47 0.07 -29.49
C GLY A 4 -21.41 1.14 -29.79
N LEU A 5 -21.44 1.73 -30.99
CA LEU A 5 -20.69 2.91 -31.39
C LEU A 5 -21.54 4.13 -31.05
N HIS A 6 -20.93 5.15 -30.47
CA HIS A 6 -21.60 6.42 -30.18
C HIS A 6 -22.16 7.02 -31.48
N SER A 7 -23.48 7.19 -31.55
CA SER A 7 -24.13 7.83 -32.70
C SER A 7 -24.16 9.34 -32.52
N CYS A 8 -23.79 10.10 -33.55
CA CYS A 8 -23.91 11.55 -33.56
C CYS A 8 -25.38 11.95 -33.32
N PRO A 9 -25.64 13.00 -32.51
CA PRO A 9 -27.00 13.45 -32.27
C PRO A 9 -27.65 13.94 -33.56
N PRO A 10 -28.90 13.56 -33.88
CA PRO A 10 -29.58 14.04 -35.08
C PRO A 10 -29.76 15.57 -35.01
N PRO A 11 -29.53 16.32 -36.12
CA PRO A 11 -29.40 15.86 -37.50
C PRO A 11 -27.97 15.53 -37.97
N ASP A 12 -26.99 15.50 -37.08
CA ASP A 12 -25.58 15.36 -37.46
C ASP A 12 -25.26 13.94 -37.93
N THR A 13 -24.39 13.84 -38.94
CA THR A 13 -23.90 12.56 -39.47
C THR A 13 -22.43 12.39 -39.12
N CYS A 14 -22.09 11.24 -38.53
CA CYS A 14 -20.70 10.93 -38.21
C CYS A 14 -19.93 10.65 -39.52
N THR A 15 -18.99 11.54 -39.85
CA THR A 15 -18.08 11.36 -40.97
C THR A 15 -16.65 11.36 -40.47
N ARG A 16 -15.77 10.62 -41.15
CA ARG A 16 -14.35 10.65 -40.82
C ARG A 16 -13.77 11.97 -41.30
N ILE A 17 -13.26 12.78 -40.37
CA ILE A 17 -12.52 14.00 -40.70
C ILE A 17 -11.12 13.58 -41.14
N ASN A 18 -10.68 14.03 -42.33
CA ASN A 18 -9.31 13.78 -42.79
C ASN A 18 -8.32 14.64 -41.97
N ASN A 19 -7.26 14.01 -41.44
CA ASN A 19 -6.07 14.62 -40.84
C ASN A 19 -6.17 15.22 -39.43
N THR A 20 -7.14 14.80 -38.60
CA THR A 20 -7.17 15.23 -37.19
C THR A 20 -7.39 14.04 -36.26
N ASN A 21 -6.30 13.55 -35.65
CA ASN A 21 -6.39 12.60 -34.54
C ASN A 21 -6.56 13.34 -33.20
N PRO A 22 -7.10 12.68 -32.15
CA PRO A 22 -7.19 13.24 -30.81
C PRO A 22 -5.84 13.75 -30.26
N ALA A 23 -5.91 14.64 -29.27
CA ALA A 23 -4.74 15.22 -28.59
C ALA A 23 -3.71 15.82 -29.57
N ASN A 24 -4.14 16.75 -30.43
CA ASN A 24 -3.30 17.42 -31.43
C ASN A 24 -2.59 16.46 -32.41
N GLY A 25 -3.18 15.30 -32.68
CA GLY A 25 -2.62 14.34 -33.62
C GLY A 25 -1.83 13.20 -32.99
N PHE A 26 -1.56 13.23 -31.69
CA PHE A 26 -0.55 12.36 -31.07
C PHE A 26 -1.09 11.07 -30.44
N ASN A 27 -2.36 11.06 -30.01
CA ASN A 27 -3.01 9.86 -29.47
C ASN A 27 -3.69 9.10 -30.61
N ASN A 28 -2.96 8.19 -31.25
CA ASN A 28 -3.47 7.37 -32.35
C ASN A 28 -2.72 6.03 -32.48
N PHE A 29 -3.30 5.15 -33.30
CA PHE A 29 -2.74 3.83 -33.64
C PHE A 29 -2.42 3.71 -35.13
N ASP A 30 -2.16 4.83 -35.80
CA ASP A 30 -2.00 4.89 -37.27
C ASP A 30 -0.69 4.27 -37.74
N ASN A 31 0.34 4.25 -36.90
CA ASN A 31 1.59 3.56 -37.16
C ASN A 31 2.18 3.00 -35.85
N PHE A 32 3.21 2.16 -35.98
CA PHE A 32 3.84 1.52 -34.82
C PHE A 32 4.41 2.52 -33.80
N GLY A 33 5.00 3.64 -34.25
CA GLY A 33 5.60 4.64 -33.36
C GLY A 33 4.56 5.35 -32.47
N TRP A 34 3.47 5.84 -33.08
CA TRP A 34 2.37 6.44 -32.32
C TRP A 34 1.63 5.42 -31.46
N SER A 35 1.44 4.20 -31.96
CA SER A 35 0.88 3.10 -31.18
C SER A 35 1.73 2.80 -29.94
N PHE A 36 3.05 2.76 -30.09
CA PHE A 36 3.97 2.52 -28.99
C PHE A 36 3.92 3.66 -27.95
N LEU A 37 3.91 4.92 -28.38
CA LEU A 37 3.81 6.06 -27.48
C LEU A 37 2.46 6.13 -26.76
N THR A 38 1.37 5.81 -27.45
CA THR A 38 0.02 5.72 -26.88
C THR A 38 -0.04 4.58 -25.84
N LEU A 39 0.51 3.41 -26.16
CA LEU A 39 0.57 2.28 -25.22
C LEU A 39 1.52 2.53 -24.05
N PHE A 40 2.61 3.27 -24.24
CA PHE A 40 3.46 3.74 -23.14
C PHE A 40 2.67 4.66 -22.20
N SER A 41 1.82 5.53 -22.75
CA SER A 41 0.92 6.37 -21.97
C SER A 41 -0.08 5.54 -21.17
N VAL A 42 -0.68 4.51 -21.79
CA VAL A 42 -1.56 3.55 -21.11
C VAL A 42 -0.82 2.78 -20.00
N MET A 43 0.42 2.34 -20.24
CA MET A 43 1.25 1.65 -19.25
C MET A 43 1.54 2.51 -18.01
N SER A 44 1.57 3.84 -18.16
CA SER A 44 1.76 4.75 -17.02
C SER A 44 0.55 4.85 -16.08
N LEU A 45 -0.62 4.31 -16.47
CA LEU A 45 -1.92 4.50 -15.82
C LEU A 45 -2.42 5.95 -15.74
N SER A 46 -1.79 6.89 -16.44
CA SER A 46 -2.29 8.27 -16.58
C SER A 46 -3.19 8.39 -17.80
N GLY A 47 -4.44 8.83 -17.60
CA GLY A 47 -5.38 9.12 -18.70
C GLY A 47 -5.78 7.94 -19.59
N TRP A 48 -5.39 6.71 -19.24
CA TRP A 48 -5.57 5.51 -20.07
C TRP A 48 -7.05 5.18 -20.35
N SER A 49 -7.94 5.51 -19.42
CA SER A 49 -9.37 5.31 -19.58
C SER A 49 -9.95 6.19 -20.68
N TYR A 50 -9.46 7.43 -20.84
CA TYR A 50 -9.89 8.32 -21.92
C TYR A 50 -9.49 7.77 -23.29
N ILE A 51 -8.26 7.27 -23.42
CA ILE A 51 -7.80 6.60 -24.65
C ILE A 51 -8.67 5.38 -24.96
N MET A 52 -9.01 4.59 -23.93
CA MET A 52 -9.92 3.46 -24.10
C MET A 52 -11.31 3.91 -24.55
N TYR A 53 -11.87 4.97 -23.95
CA TYR A 53 -13.17 5.52 -24.34
C TYR A 53 -13.16 6.05 -25.78
N ASP A 54 -12.13 6.76 -26.19
CA ASP A 54 -11.96 7.24 -27.57
C ASP A 54 -11.99 6.07 -28.58
N VAL A 55 -11.37 4.93 -28.23
CA VAL A 55 -11.40 3.72 -29.08
C VAL A 55 -12.75 3.00 -29.01
N GLN A 56 -13.43 3.03 -27.85
CA GLN A 56 -14.77 2.48 -27.73
C GLN A 56 -15.77 3.24 -28.60
N ASP A 57 -15.70 4.56 -28.58
CA ASP A 57 -16.56 5.47 -29.33
C ASP A 57 -16.26 5.43 -30.83
N GLY A 58 -14.99 5.32 -31.20
CA GLY A 58 -14.55 5.33 -32.60
C GLY A 58 -14.57 3.96 -33.31
N SER A 59 -14.42 2.84 -32.58
CA SER A 59 -14.25 1.51 -33.18
C SER A 59 -15.17 0.43 -32.62
N SER A 60 -15.12 0.16 -31.31
CA SER A 60 -15.84 -0.98 -30.74
C SER A 60 -16.00 -0.87 -29.23
N GLN A 61 -17.24 -1.05 -28.75
CA GLN A 61 -17.54 -1.12 -27.32
C GLN A 61 -16.73 -2.20 -26.58
N TRP A 62 -16.20 -3.23 -27.27
CA TRP A 62 -15.40 -4.30 -26.67
C TRP A 62 -13.91 -3.95 -26.48
N ALA A 63 -13.48 -2.74 -26.87
CA ALA A 63 -12.08 -2.32 -26.77
C ALA A 63 -11.54 -2.38 -25.33
N TRP A 64 -12.40 -2.25 -24.31
CA TRP A 64 -12.00 -2.39 -22.90
C TRP A 64 -11.29 -3.71 -22.60
N ILE A 65 -11.61 -4.81 -23.29
CA ILE A 65 -10.96 -6.11 -23.08
C ILE A 65 -9.47 -6.00 -23.38
N TYR A 66 -9.11 -5.37 -24.50
CA TYR A 66 -7.72 -5.17 -24.91
C TYR A 66 -6.97 -4.31 -23.89
N PHE A 67 -7.51 -3.13 -23.54
CA PHE A 67 -6.85 -2.19 -22.64
C PHE A 67 -6.73 -2.74 -21.23
N VAL A 68 -7.76 -3.41 -20.69
CA VAL A 68 -7.70 -4.03 -19.37
C VAL A 68 -6.68 -5.16 -19.31
N ILE A 69 -6.64 -6.05 -20.32
CA ILE A 69 -5.62 -7.11 -20.39
C ILE A 69 -4.21 -6.50 -20.47
N PHE A 70 -4.02 -5.49 -21.32
CA PHE A 70 -2.75 -4.79 -21.45
C PHE A 70 -2.31 -4.17 -20.14
N VAL A 71 -3.19 -3.43 -19.46
CA VAL A 71 -2.93 -2.80 -18.16
C VAL A 71 -2.56 -3.86 -17.13
N VAL A 72 -3.33 -4.96 -17.01
CA VAL A 72 -3.03 -6.03 -16.05
C VAL A 72 -1.64 -6.64 -16.33
N LEU A 73 -1.34 -6.99 -17.58
CA LEU A 73 -0.07 -7.63 -17.93
C LEU A 73 1.13 -6.69 -17.76
N THR A 74 1.02 -5.43 -18.21
CA THR A 74 2.17 -4.51 -18.23
C THR A 74 2.39 -3.82 -16.89
N THR A 75 1.32 -3.36 -16.24
CA THR A 75 1.44 -2.55 -15.02
C THR A 75 1.41 -3.42 -13.77
N MET A 76 0.48 -4.37 -13.66
CA MET A 76 0.39 -5.22 -12.46
C MET A 76 1.48 -6.30 -12.44
N PHE A 77 1.88 -6.84 -13.59
CA PHE A 77 3.00 -7.81 -13.63
C PHE A 77 4.32 -7.18 -14.04
N GLY A 78 4.38 -6.48 -15.18
CA GLY A 78 5.64 -5.94 -15.72
C GLY A 78 6.31 -4.92 -14.80
N VAL A 79 5.63 -3.81 -14.46
CA VAL A 79 6.19 -2.76 -13.60
C VAL A 79 6.49 -3.31 -12.19
N GLN A 80 5.60 -4.14 -11.62
CA GLN A 80 5.85 -4.75 -10.31
C GLN A 80 7.04 -5.72 -10.31
N LEU A 81 7.28 -6.44 -11.40
CA LEU A 81 8.48 -7.29 -11.54
C LEU A 81 9.75 -6.44 -11.56
N MET A 82 9.75 -5.32 -12.29
CA MET A 82 10.88 -4.40 -12.31
C MET A 82 11.14 -3.81 -10.91
N LEU A 83 10.10 -3.35 -10.21
CA LEU A 83 10.20 -2.89 -8.82
C LEU A 83 10.83 -3.97 -7.93
N ALA A 84 10.39 -5.23 -8.07
CA ALA A 84 10.91 -6.35 -7.30
C ALA A 84 12.38 -6.67 -7.61
N VAL A 85 12.78 -6.63 -8.89
CA VAL A 85 14.18 -6.85 -9.30
C VAL A 85 15.09 -5.77 -8.73
N ILE A 86 14.73 -4.49 -8.86
CA ILE A 86 15.52 -3.37 -8.33
C ILE A 86 15.61 -3.45 -6.80
N ALA A 87 14.50 -3.72 -6.12
CA ALA A 87 14.49 -3.85 -4.67
C ALA A 87 15.33 -5.04 -4.19
N THR A 88 15.31 -6.17 -4.92
CA THR A 88 16.11 -7.36 -4.57
C THR A 88 17.60 -7.11 -4.79
N GLU A 89 17.98 -6.53 -5.93
CA GLU A 89 19.38 -6.20 -6.22
C GLU A 89 19.94 -5.20 -5.21
N PHE A 90 19.14 -4.18 -4.86
CA PHE A 90 19.52 -3.22 -3.83
C PHE A 90 19.69 -3.87 -2.45
N ASP A 91 18.74 -4.74 -2.05
CA ASP A 91 18.81 -5.49 -0.79
C ASP A 91 20.06 -6.38 -0.72
N GLU A 92 20.39 -7.09 -1.81
CA GLU A 92 21.60 -7.92 -1.89
C GLU A 92 22.89 -7.10 -1.71
N GLN A 93 22.98 -5.93 -2.36
CA GLN A 93 24.15 -5.04 -2.21
C GLN A 93 24.26 -4.47 -0.80
N VAL A 94 23.14 -4.09 -0.18
CA VAL A 94 23.11 -3.59 1.19
C VAL A 94 23.53 -4.69 2.17
N GLN A 95 23.01 -5.91 2.02
CA GLN A 95 23.39 -7.05 2.87
C GLN A 95 24.88 -7.39 2.73
N ALA A 96 25.42 -7.38 1.51
CA ALA A 96 26.86 -7.60 1.29
C ALA A 96 27.72 -6.55 2.00
N LYS A 97 27.30 -5.28 1.98
CA LYS A 97 27.97 -4.20 2.70
C LYS A 97 27.85 -4.34 4.21
N HIS A 98 26.69 -4.73 4.74
CA HIS A 98 26.51 -5.00 6.16
C HIS A 98 27.37 -6.19 6.64
N GLU A 99 27.49 -7.25 5.85
CA GLU A 99 28.40 -8.36 6.15
C GLU A 99 29.87 -7.89 6.18
N GLU A 100 30.28 -7.03 5.25
CA GLU A 100 31.62 -6.44 5.23
C GLU A 100 31.86 -5.55 6.46
N GLU A 101 30.91 -4.69 6.83
CA GLU A 101 30.99 -3.86 8.04
C GLU A 101 31.03 -4.71 9.30
N LYS A 102 30.27 -5.81 9.38
CA LYS A 102 30.29 -6.74 10.51
C LYS A 102 31.65 -7.42 10.62
N LYS A 103 32.25 -7.85 9.51
CA LYS A 103 33.62 -8.40 9.48
C LYS A 103 34.64 -7.36 9.94
N LYS A 104 34.51 -6.09 9.51
CA LYS A 104 35.38 -4.99 9.95
C LYS A 104 35.24 -4.72 11.45
N ARG A 105 34.02 -4.71 12.00
CA ARG A 105 33.78 -4.54 13.44
C ARG A 105 34.34 -5.70 14.25
N GLN A 106 34.15 -6.93 13.77
CA GLN A 106 34.69 -8.12 14.42
C GLN A 106 36.22 -8.08 14.40
N MET A 107 36.84 -7.84 13.24
CA MET A 107 38.29 -7.67 13.11
C MET A 107 38.82 -6.55 14.01
N LYS A 108 38.13 -5.41 14.10
CA LYS A 108 38.51 -4.32 15.01
C LYS A 108 38.42 -4.74 16.48
N SER A 109 37.38 -5.48 16.86
CA SER A 109 37.25 -6.01 18.22
C SER A 109 38.33 -7.02 18.54
N ASP A 110 38.69 -7.89 17.59
CA ASP A 110 39.74 -8.89 17.77
C ASP A 110 41.12 -8.23 17.87
N LEU A 111 41.37 -7.18 17.07
CA LEU A 111 42.58 -6.34 17.16
C LEU A 111 42.68 -5.60 18.49
N LEU A 112 41.57 -5.02 18.99
CA LEU A 112 41.54 -4.36 20.29
C LEU A 112 41.84 -5.34 21.43
N LYS A 113 41.25 -6.54 21.39
CA LYS A 113 41.56 -7.60 22.36
C LYS A 113 43.03 -8.01 22.33
N GLN A 114 43.60 -8.20 21.15
CA GLN A 114 45.05 -8.48 21.02
C GLN A 114 45.91 -7.34 21.56
N GLN A 115 45.49 -6.08 21.35
CA GLN A 115 46.23 -4.93 21.85
C GLN A 115 46.12 -4.78 23.37
N ASP A 116 44.98 -5.14 23.96
CA ASP A 116 44.79 -5.20 25.41
C ASP A 116 45.57 -6.39 26.02
N GLU A 117 45.60 -7.56 25.37
CA GLU A 117 46.41 -8.71 25.78
C GLU A 117 47.92 -8.39 25.75
N LEU A 118 48.41 -7.74 24.68
CA LEU A 118 49.80 -7.31 24.57
C LEU A 118 50.19 -6.24 25.61
N LYS A 119 49.26 -5.35 25.96
CA LYS A 119 49.49 -4.37 27.05
C LYS A 119 49.58 -5.05 28.41
N VAL A 120 48.79 -6.09 28.66
CA VAL A 120 48.90 -6.87 29.90
C VAL A 120 50.23 -7.62 29.96
N GLU A 121 50.71 -8.18 28.84
CA GLU A 121 52.04 -8.79 28.76
C GLU A 121 53.18 -7.75 28.93
N GLU A 122 53.08 -6.55 28.33
CA GLU A 122 54.04 -5.45 28.55
C GLU A 122 53.99 -4.91 30.00
N GLU A 123 52.83 -4.81 30.64
CA GLU A 123 52.68 -4.41 32.05
C GLU A 123 53.17 -5.51 33.03
N GLU A 124 53.07 -6.80 32.66
CA GLU A 124 53.69 -7.91 33.42
C GLU A 124 55.22 -7.96 33.26
N GLU A 125 55.76 -7.58 32.09
CA GLU A 125 57.21 -7.46 31.87
C GLU A 125 57.82 -6.19 32.50
N GLU A 126 57.14 -5.04 32.45
CA GLU A 126 57.57 -3.80 33.14
C GLU A 126 57.28 -3.82 34.65
N GLY A 127 56.33 -4.64 35.10
CA GLY A 127 55.98 -4.86 36.52
C GLY A 127 57.09 -5.49 37.36
N ILE A 128 58.15 -6.02 36.74
CA ILE A 128 59.33 -6.54 37.44
C ILE A 128 60.38 -5.44 37.74
N GLU A 129 60.35 -4.28 37.07
CA GLU A 129 61.32 -3.18 37.31
C GLU A 129 60.74 -1.93 38.00
N VAL A 130 59.42 -1.81 38.19
CA VAL A 130 58.79 -0.61 38.82
C VAL A 130 58.30 -0.83 40.26
N ALA A 131 58.51 -2.01 40.87
CA ALA A 131 58.21 -2.25 42.29
C ALA A 131 59.08 -1.43 43.28
N VAL A 132 59.97 -0.56 42.80
CA VAL A 132 60.81 0.32 43.62
C VAL A 132 60.80 1.76 43.09
N LYS A 133 59.65 2.46 43.16
CA LYS A 133 59.54 3.88 43.56
C LYS A 133 58.13 4.46 43.36
N LYS A 134 57.70 5.19 44.40
CA LYS A 134 56.54 6.11 44.50
C LYS A 134 55.19 5.42 44.59
N ASP A 135 54.44 5.46 45.70
CA ASP A 135 54.17 6.52 46.67
C ASP A 135 53.92 7.90 46.03
N SER A 136 52.66 8.32 46.12
CA SER A 136 52.05 9.61 45.74
C SER A 136 51.83 9.89 44.25
N SER A 137 50.62 9.62 43.76
CA SER A 137 49.66 10.67 43.33
C SER A 137 48.46 10.07 42.59
N SER A 138 47.27 10.27 43.17
CA SER A 138 45.95 10.42 42.51
C SER A 138 45.60 9.45 41.37
N SER A 139 44.94 8.34 41.74
CA SER A 139 43.97 7.69 40.86
C SER A 139 42.60 8.30 41.18
N GLU A 140 42.08 9.11 40.27
CA GLU A 140 40.65 9.46 40.24
C GLU A 140 39.86 8.16 40.07
N VAL A 141 39.32 7.68 41.18
CA VAL A 141 38.20 6.77 41.19
C VAL A 141 37.07 7.53 40.47
N ALA A 142 36.64 7.04 39.32
CA ALA A 142 35.38 7.45 38.74
C ALA A 142 34.29 7.11 39.77
N GLU A 143 33.91 8.10 40.57
CA GLU A 143 32.75 8.04 41.44
C GLU A 143 31.56 7.59 40.59
N ALA A 144 31.08 6.38 40.86
CA ALA A 144 29.72 6.02 40.54
C ALA A 144 28.86 7.02 41.33
N HIS A 145 28.35 8.03 40.61
CA HIS A 145 27.48 9.06 41.17
C HIS A 145 26.33 8.36 41.91
N GLU A 146 26.32 8.44 43.24
CA GLU A 146 25.14 8.10 44.04
C GLU A 146 23.95 8.90 43.48
N PRO A 147 22.78 8.27 43.25
CA PRO A 147 21.60 8.98 42.77
C PRO A 147 21.26 10.08 43.78
N GLU A 148 21.22 11.32 43.29
CA GLU A 148 20.88 12.52 44.06
C GLU A 148 19.55 12.27 44.80
N GLN A 149 19.58 12.17 46.14
CA GLN A 149 18.40 11.86 46.95
C GLN A 149 17.36 12.98 46.80
N LEU A 150 16.36 12.75 45.95
CA LEU A 150 15.20 13.63 45.76
C LEU A 150 14.52 13.90 47.11
N ALA A 151 14.10 15.15 47.33
CA ALA A 151 13.46 15.54 48.58
C ALA A 151 12.15 14.76 48.80
N PRO A 152 11.74 14.48 50.06
CA PRO A 152 10.59 13.60 50.35
C PRO A 152 9.28 14.05 49.68
N TRP A 153 9.05 15.37 49.63
CA TRP A 153 7.87 15.96 48.99
C TRP A 153 7.87 15.80 47.46
N GLN A 154 9.04 15.63 46.83
CA GLN A 154 9.16 15.39 45.39
C GLN A 154 8.74 13.95 45.04
N ASN A 155 9.19 12.98 45.85
CA ASN A 155 8.77 11.58 45.70
C ASN A 155 7.26 11.44 45.94
N GLU A 156 6.72 12.13 46.94
CA GLU A 156 5.28 12.14 47.21
C GLU A 156 4.48 12.76 46.05
N LEU A 157 4.94 13.88 45.48
CA LEU A 157 4.31 14.51 44.31
C LEU A 157 4.39 13.61 43.06
N ARG A 158 5.53 12.96 42.85
CA ARG A 158 5.75 12.03 41.73
C ARG A 158 4.80 10.85 41.80
N ASP A 159 4.80 10.15 42.93
CA ASP A 159 4.13 8.85 43.07
C ASP A 159 2.61 9.03 43.24
N ASN A 160 2.14 10.07 43.92
CA ASN A 160 0.71 10.29 44.17
C ASN A 160 -0.02 11.07 43.07
N LEU A 161 0.68 11.81 42.21
CA LEU A 161 0.05 12.62 41.17
C LEU A 161 0.64 12.36 39.77
N VAL A 162 1.92 12.65 39.55
CA VAL A 162 2.50 12.74 38.20
C VAL A 162 2.55 11.37 37.49
N ASP A 163 2.93 10.30 38.20
CA ASP A 163 3.03 8.95 37.62
C ASP A 163 1.70 8.18 37.65
N THR A 164 0.63 8.77 38.20
CA THR A 164 -0.68 8.12 38.23
C THR A 164 -1.28 7.94 36.82
N PRO A 165 -1.93 6.80 36.53
CA PRO A 165 -2.58 6.59 35.24
C PRO A 165 -3.72 7.60 34.99
N ALA A 166 -4.34 8.11 36.06
CA ALA A 166 -5.37 9.14 35.98
C ALA A 166 -4.82 10.49 35.49
N PHE A 167 -3.67 10.94 36.02
CA PHE A 167 -3.03 12.17 35.55
C PHE A 167 -2.60 12.05 34.08
N ARG A 168 -1.94 10.94 33.73
CA ARG A 168 -1.55 10.66 32.34
C ARG A 168 -2.76 10.62 31.40
N GLY A 169 -3.83 9.91 31.77
CA GLY A 169 -5.08 9.86 30.99
C GLY A 169 -5.74 11.23 30.83
N THR A 170 -5.73 12.06 31.88
CA THR A 170 -6.28 13.43 31.83
C THR A 170 -5.53 14.30 30.82
N ILE A 171 -4.19 14.28 30.85
CA ILE A 171 -3.38 15.02 29.86
C ILE A 171 -3.67 14.54 28.44
N VAL A 172 -3.79 13.23 28.22
CA VAL A 172 -4.16 12.68 26.90
C VAL A 172 -5.52 13.21 26.44
N CYS A 173 -6.53 13.20 27.31
CA CYS A 173 -7.83 13.77 27.00
C CYS A 173 -7.73 15.25 26.65
N VAL A 174 -6.92 16.03 27.39
CA VAL A 174 -6.68 17.44 27.10
C VAL A 174 -6.00 17.65 25.74
N ILE A 175 -5.02 16.82 25.37
CA ILE A 175 -4.38 16.85 24.05
C ILE A 175 -5.43 16.60 22.95
N ILE A 176 -6.25 15.56 23.09
CA ILE A 176 -7.28 15.23 22.09
C ILE A 176 -8.32 16.36 21.98
N LEU A 177 -8.75 16.96 23.09
CA LEU A 177 -9.65 18.11 23.07
C LEU A 177 -9.00 19.34 22.41
N ASN A 178 -7.71 19.59 22.67
CA ASN A 178 -6.98 20.67 21.99
C ASN A 178 -6.92 20.45 20.48
N LEU A 179 -6.70 19.21 20.03
CA LEU A 179 -6.76 18.85 18.61
C LEU A 179 -8.12 19.15 18.00
N ILE A 180 -9.19 18.72 18.66
CA ILE A 180 -10.56 18.96 18.19
C ILE A 180 -10.81 20.47 18.04
N VAL A 181 -10.42 21.27 19.04
CA VAL A 181 -10.56 22.73 19.01
C VAL A 181 -9.73 23.37 17.89
N LEU A 182 -8.52 22.89 17.61
CA LEU A 182 -7.73 23.34 16.46
C LEU A 182 -8.42 23.01 15.12
N SER A 183 -9.14 21.89 15.03
CA SER A 183 -9.87 21.54 13.79
C SER A 183 -11.22 22.23 13.60
N MET A 184 -11.73 22.91 14.63
CA MET A 184 -13.00 23.63 14.58
C MET A 184 -12.92 24.97 13.86
N THR A 185 -11.73 25.39 13.41
CA THR A 185 -11.57 26.61 12.60
C THR A 185 -12.14 26.41 11.20
N TYR A 186 -12.97 27.34 10.75
CA TYR A 186 -13.52 27.35 9.39
C TYR A 186 -13.63 28.79 8.85
N TYR A 187 -13.68 28.91 7.53
CA TYR A 187 -13.85 30.17 6.82
C TYR A 187 -15.25 30.77 7.03
N GLY A 188 -15.34 32.08 7.24
CA GLY A 188 -16.62 32.77 7.47
C GLY A 188 -17.18 32.61 8.90
N MET A 189 -16.40 32.07 9.84
CA MET A 189 -16.81 31.98 11.24
C MET A 189 -17.02 33.35 11.89
N SER A 190 -18.01 33.46 12.77
CA SER A 190 -18.28 34.71 13.50
C SER A 190 -17.10 35.12 14.40
N ALA A 191 -16.90 36.43 14.58
CA ALA A 191 -15.84 36.95 15.44
C ALA A 191 -15.93 36.42 16.89
N THR A 192 -17.15 36.27 17.42
CA THR A 192 -17.40 35.70 18.75
C THR A 192 -16.94 34.25 18.84
N TYR A 193 -17.20 33.45 17.80
CA TYR A 193 -16.77 32.06 17.75
C TYR A 193 -15.25 31.94 17.66
N ALA A 194 -14.61 32.74 16.80
CA ALA A 194 -13.15 32.78 16.67
C ALA A 194 -12.48 33.14 18.00
N HIS A 195 -12.96 34.18 18.68
CA HIS A 195 -12.48 34.58 20.00
C HIS A 195 -12.68 33.48 21.05
N THR A 196 -13.79 32.73 20.99
CA THR A 196 -14.04 31.60 21.90
C THR A 196 -13.04 30.47 21.70
N LEU A 197 -12.75 30.10 20.45
CA LEU A 197 -11.71 29.09 20.14
C LEU A 197 -10.32 29.54 20.59
N GLU A 198 -10.03 30.84 20.50
CA GLU A 198 -8.77 31.42 20.96
C GLU A 198 -8.62 31.33 22.49
N ILE A 199 -9.68 31.63 23.25
CA ILE A 199 -9.71 31.42 24.71
C ILE A 199 -9.42 29.97 25.06
N PHE A 200 -10.07 29.01 24.40
CA PHE A 200 -9.80 27.59 24.63
C PHE A 200 -8.32 27.24 24.39
N ASN A 201 -7.72 27.77 23.34
CA ASN A 201 -6.30 27.56 23.05
C ASN A 201 -5.38 28.12 24.15
N TYR A 202 -5.71 29.26 24.75
CA TYR A 202 -4.97 29.79 25.91
C TYR A 202 -5.15 28.93 27.16
N CYS A 203 -6.37 28.43 27.42
CA CYS A 203 -6.62 27.50 28.52
C CYS A 203 -5.79 26.21 28.37
N PHE A 204 -5.76 25.60 27.19
CA PHE A 204 -4.96 24.39 26.94
C PHE A 204 -3.46 24.65 27.09
N THR A 205 -2.96 25.77 26.58
CA THR A 205 -1.55 26.16 26.74
C THR A 205 -1.18 26.31 28.22
N SER A 206 -2.08 26.89 29.01
CA SER A 206 -1.90 27.04 30.46
C SER A 206 -1.86 25.70 31.19
N ILE A 207 -2.73 24.75 30.83
CA ILE A 207 -2.71 23.38 31.38
C ILE A 207 -1.38 22.69 31.07
N PHE A 208 -0.88 22.82 29.84
CA PHE A 208 0.41 22.24 29.45
C PHE A 208 1.60 22.89 30.15
N PHE A 209 1.53 24.19 30.44
CA PHE A 209 2.54 24.86 31.24
C PHE A 209 2.55 24.34 32.69
N VAL A 210 1.38 24.20 33.31
CA VAL A 210 1.26 23.64 34.66
C VAL A 210 1.75 22.20 34.70
N GLU A 211 1.40 21.38 33.71
CA GLU A 211 1.90 20.01 33.55
C GLU A 211 3.44 19.97 33.52
N MET A 212 4.06 20.85 32.73
CA MET A 212 5.53 20.95 32.62
C MET A 212 6.16 21.33 33.98
N VAL A 213 5.60 22.32 34.68
CA VAL A 213 6.10 22.76 35.99
C VAL A 213 5.97 21.65 37.03
N LEU A 214 4.85 20.92 37.07
CA LEU A 214 4.64 19.80 37.96
C LEU A 214 5.67 18.67 37.72
N LYS A 215 5.96 18.36 36.45
CA LYS A 215 6.97 17.35 36.10
C LYS A 215 8.39 17.77 36.49
N ILE A 216 8.77 19.03 36.26
CA ILE A 216 10.07 19.56 36.68
C ILE A 216 10.20 19.53 38.21
N ALA A 217 9.12 19.85 38.94
CA ALA A 217 9.10 19.77 40.39
C ALA A 217 9.21 18.34 40.92
N ALA A 218 8.54 17.37 40.28
CA ALA A 218 8.51 15.96 40.69
C ALA A 218 9.80 15.19 40.36
N TYR A 219 10.34 15.33 39.15
CA TYR A 219 11.55 14.61 38.71
C TYR A 219 12.84 15.39 39.00
N GLY A 220 12.78 16.70 39.21
CA GLY A 220 13.96 17.56 39.23
C GLY A 220 14.45 17.91 37.82
N VAL A 221 15.26 18.98 37.72
CA VAL A 221 15.68 19.55 36.43
C VAL A 221 16.54 18.57 35.62
N LYS A 222 17.49 17.88 36.27
CA LYS A 222 18.41 16.96 35.58
C LYS A 222 17.67 15.78 34.96
N ASP A 223 16.84 15.09 35.73
CA ASP A 223 16.11 13.90 35.25
C ASP A 223 15.02 14.26 34.24
N TYR A 224 14.36 15.41 34.41
CA TYR A 224 13.39 15.91 33.42
C TYR A 224 14.06 16.13 32.05
N PHE A 225 15.24 16.77 32.02
CA PHE A 225 16.00 16.99 30.78
C PHE A 225 16.87 15.79 30.40
N ALA A 226 16.84 14.66 31.10
CA ALA A 226 17.43 13.42 30.62
C ALA A 226 16.52 12.75 29.58
N ASP A 227 15.20 12.75 29.81
CA ASP A 227 14.21 12.16 28.92
C ASP A 227 13.96 13.00 27.65
N ASN A 228 14.07 12.37 26.48
CA ASN A 228 13.86 13.01 25.18
C ASN A 228 12.41 13.45 24.96
N MET A 229 11.42 12.73 25.52
CA MET A 229 10.01 13.12 25.37
C MET A 229 9.67 14.33 26.24
N ASN A 230 10.27 14.45 27.43
CA ASN A 230 10.18 15.65 28.26
C ASN A 230 10.88 16.86 27.61
N LYS A 231 12.07 16.70 26.99
CA LYS A 231 12.71 17.78 26.19
C LYS A 231 11.79 18.31 25.09
N PHE A 232 11.11 17.40 24.39
CA PHE A 232 10.17 17.75 23.32
C PHE A 232 8.92 18.48 23.86
N ASP A 233 8.38 18.02 24.98
CA ASP A 233 7.25 18.66 25.69
C ASP A 233 7.62 20.10 26.12
N PHE A 234 8.81 20.27 26.69
CA PHE A 234 9.37 21.59 27.04
C PHE A 234 9.44 22.52 25.81
N LEU A 235 9.97 22.03 24.69
CA LEU A 235 10.04 22.81 23.45
C LEU A 235 8.65 23.29 22.99
N ILE A 236 7.64 22.42 23.05
CA ILE A 236 6.25 22.76 22.66
C ILE A 236 5.65 23.82 23.57
N VAL A 237 5.87 23.72 24.88
CA VAL A 237 5.35 24.70 25.85
C VAL A 237 6.03 26.05 25.67
N VAL A 238 7.36 26.07 25.50
CA VAL A 238 8.13 27.30 25.29
C VAL A 238 7.72 27.99 24.00
N THR A 239 7.61 27.28 22.88
CA THR A 239 7.18 27.88 21.60
C THR A 239 5.77 28.46 21.68
N SER A 240 4.88 27.80 22.43
CA SER A 240 3.52 28.27 22.68
C SER A 240 3.46 29.54 23.54
N ILE A 241 4.34 29.67 24.52
CA ILE A 241 4.43 30.89 25.36
C ILE A 241 5.04 32.03 24.55
N LEU A 242 6.09 31.76 23.76
CA LEU A 242 6.70 32.76 22.88
C LEU A 242 5.69 33.32 21.87
N GLU A 243 4.80 32.48 21.33
CA GLU A 243 3.70 32.92 20.46
C GLU A 243 2.78 33.95 21.16
N ILE A 244 2.36 33.65 22.39
CA ILE A 244 1.49 34.54 23.18
C ILE A 244 2.20 35.87 23.48
N ILE A 245 3.45 35.82 23.91
CA ILE A 245 4.25 37.03 24.22
C ILE A 245 4.42 37.89 22.96
N LEU A 246 4.70 37.25 21.83
CA LEU A 246 4.89 37.96 20.57
C LEU A 246 3.60 38.63 20.08
N PHE A 247 2.46 37.96 20.23
CA PHE A 247 1.15 38.54 19.93
C PHE A 247 0.87 39.80 20.77
N LEU A 248 1.29 39.81 22.04
CA LEU A 248 1.11 40.97 22.93
C LEU A 248 2.08 42.14 22.63
N THR A 249 3.25 41.86 22.05
CA THR A 249 4.33 42.86 21.87
C THR A 249 4.45 43.42 20.46
N VAL A 250 4.06 42.65 19.43
CA VAL A 250 4.25 43.02 18.03
C VAL A 250 2.90 43.17 17.35
N SER A 251 2.46 44.41 17.11
CA SER A 251 1.25 44.73 16.33
C SER A 251 1.38 44.48 14.82
N ALA A 252 2.41 43.76 14.36
CA ALA A 252 2.63 43.50 12.93
C ALA A 252 1.74 42.34 12.45
N HIS A 253 0.65 42.69 11.78
CA HIS A 253 -0.42 41.77 11.38
C HIS A 253 -0.03 40.76 10.29
N ASN A 254 1.03 41.01 9.50
CA ASN A 254 1.28 40.25 8.26
C ASN A 254 2.44 39.24 8.32
N GLY A 255 3.29 39.27 9.35
CA GLY A 255 4.51 38.44 9.40
C GLY A 255 4.44 37.18 10.27
N LEU A 256 3.40 37.04 11.11
CA LEU A 256 3.39 36.04 12.20
C LEU A 256 2.50 34.81 11.93
N ILE A 257 1.94 34.67 10.73
CA ILE A 257 1.08 33.53 10.36
C ILE A 257 1.85 32.21 10.52
N VAL A 258 3.16 32.20 10.24
CA VAL A 258 4.03 31.02 10.40
C VAL A 258 4.22 30.63 11.87
N LEU A 259 4.18 31.58 12.80
CA LEU A 259 4.30 31.28 14.22
C LEU A 259 3.00 30.69 14.77
N ARG A 260 1.86 31.12 14.21
CA ARG A 260 0.57 30.47 14.47
C ARG A 260 0.52 29.04 13.94
N THR A 261 1.40 28.61 13.03
CA THR A 261 1.51 27.18 12.69
C THR A 261 2.29 26.36 13.71
N PHE A 262 3.07 26.96 14.60
CA PHE A 262 3.79 26.21 15.65
C PHE A 262 2.88 25.58 16.69
N ARG A 263 1.65 26.10 16.89
CA ARG A 263 0.64 25.42 17.72
C ARG A 263 0.30 24.02 17.23
N LEU A 264 0.56 23.69 15.95
CA LEU A 264 0.38 22.35 15.40
C LEU A 264 1.41 21.34 15.91
N PHE A 265 2.58 21.79 16.39
CA PHE A 265 3.54 20.86 17.01
C PHE A 265 2.97 20.19 18.26
N ARG A 266 1.93 20.77 18.87
CA ARG A 266 1.19 20.16 19.99
C ARG A 266 0.54 18.83 19.60
N VAL A 267 0.22 18.62 18.31
CA VAL A 267 -0.31 17.34 17.81
C VAL A 267 0.64 16.18 18.12
N PHE A 268 1.95 16.44 18.04
CA PHE A 268 2.96 15.43 18.36
C PHE A 268 3.05 15.11 19.85
N LYS A 269 2.42 15.87 20.76
CA LYS A 269 2.31 15.45 22.17
C LYS A 269 1.60 14.10 22.32
N LEU A 270 0.71 13.74 21.38
CA LEU A 270 0.04 12.44 21.36
C LEU A 270 1.04 11.27 21.28
N ALA A 271 2.21 11.49 20.65
CA ALA A 271 3.29 10.51 20.56
C ALA A 271 3.81 10.05 21.92
N LYS A 272 3.75 10.89 22.95
CA LYS A 272 4.19 10.52 24.31
C LYS A 272 3.34 9.40 24.93
N SER A 273 2.09 9.27 24.52
CA SER A 273 1.15 8.34 25.16
C SER A 273 0.91 7.07 24.35
N TRP A 274 1.30 7.06 23.09
CA TRP A 274 1.13 5.93 22.17
C TRP A 274 2.47 5.25 21.92
N ARG A 275 2.75 4.14 22.62
CA ARG A 275 4.01 3.38 22.49
C ARG A 275 4.33 3.03 21.03
N SER A 276 3.33 2.54 20.28
CA SER A 276 3.53 2.24 18.85
C SER A 276 3.93 3.47 18.02
N LEU A 277 3.48 4.68 18.40
CA LEU A 277 3.89 5.91 17.72
C LEU A 277 5.33 6.28 18.09
N GLN A 278 5.78 6.00 19.32
CA GLN A 278 7.17 6.18 19.74
C GLN A 278 8.12 5.27 18.96
N ASP A 279 7.78 3.97 18.87
CA ASP A 279 8.57 2.98 18.15
C ASP A 279 8.75 3.37 16.67
N ILE A 280 7.67 3.84 16.04
CA ILE A 280 7.71 4.29 14.64
C ILE A 280 8.48 5.60 14.51
N LEU A 281 8.30 6.58 15.39
CA LEU A 281 9.05 7.84 15.35
C LEU A 281 10.55 7.62 15.55
N GLU A 282 10.94 6.73 16.45
CA GLU A 282 12.34 6.34 16.63
C GLU A 282 12.89 5.69 15.35
N THR A 283 12.12 4.81 14.71
CA THR A 283 12.50 4.17 13.45
C THR A 283 12.62 5.18 12.30
N VAL A 284 11.69 6.15 12.22
CA VAL A 284 11.75 7.27 11.25
C VAL A 284 12.98 8.13 11.52
N GLN A 285 13.29 8.45 12.77
CA GLN A 285 14.48 9.24 13.12
C GLN A 285 15.77 8.53 12.73
N ARG A 286 15.87 7.21 12.96
CA ARG A 286 17.03 6.40 12.56
C ARG A 286 17.19 6.31 11.04
N SER A 287 16.09 6.34 10.29
CA SER A 287 16.11 6.27 8.82
C SER A 287 16.23 7.64 8.14
N LEU A 288 15.97 8.76 8.86
CA LEU A 288 15.98 10.12 8.32
C LEU A 288 17.26 10.47 7.56
N PRO A 289 18.50 10.15 8.02
CA PRO A 289 19.70 10.45 7.25
C PRO A 289 19.71 9.77 5.88
N SER A 290 19.31 8.50 5.79
CA SER A 290 19.23 7.77 4.53
C SER A 290 18.17 8.36 3.60
N VAL A 291 17.01 8.74 4.15
CA VAL A 291 15.94 9.40 3.41
C VAL A 291 16.41 10.73 2.85
N LEU A 292 17.10 11.55 3.64
CA LEU A 292 17.63 12.85 3.23
C LEU A 292 18.58 12.73 2.03
N TYR A 293 19.46 11.72 1.99
CA TYR A 293 20.35 11.50 0.84
C TYR A 293 19.57 11.16 -0.44
N LEU A 294 18.49 10.38 -0.34
CA LEU A 294 17.65 10.05 -1.48
C LEU A 294 16.81 11.23 -1.93
N THR A 295 16.26 12.00 -0.99
CA THR A 295 15.55 13.23 -1.30
C THR A 295 16.49 14.24 -1.97
N LEU A 296 17.75 14.33 -1.53
CA LEU A 296 18.78 15.14 -2.20
C LEU A 296 19.07 14.63 -3.62
N LEU A 297 19.21 13.31 -3.82
CA LEU A 297 19.38 12.71 -5.14
C LEU A 297 18.19 13.04 -6.07
N MET A 298 16.96 12.97 -5.56
CA MET A 298 15.75 13.37 -6.27
C MET A 298 15.82 14.85 -6.66
N PHE A 299 16.20 15.75 -5.75
CA PHE A 299 16.35 17.18 -6.08
C PHE A 299 17.42 17.43 -7.16
N ILE A 300 18.55 16.72 -7.10
CA ILE A 300 19.60 16.80 -8.13
C ILE A 300 19.06 16.32 -9.48
N PHE A 301 18.34 15.20 -9.51
CA PHE A 301 17.69 14.69 -10.72
C PHE A 301 16.71 15.71 -11.30
N LEU A 302 15.81 16.27 -10.47
CA LEU A 302 14.85 17.29 -10.89
C LEU A 302 15.56 18.53 -11.45
N LEU A 303 16.66 18.96 -10.84
CA LEU A 303 17.42 20.11 -11.31
C LEU A 303 18.09 19.84 -12.67
N ILE A 304 18.65 18.65 -12.88
CA ILE A 304 19.27 18.25 -14.16
C ILE A 304 18.23 18.32 -15.29
N PHE A 305 17.08 17.71 -15.10
CA PHE A 305 16.02 17.70 -16.11
C PHE A 305 15.35 19.06 -16.30
N ALA A 306 15.19 19.86 -15.23
CA ALA A 306 14.66 21.21 -15.34
C ALA A 306 15.59 22.13 -16.17
N LEU A 307 16.90 22.06 -15.93
CA LEU A 307 17.89 22.83 -16.69
C LEU A 307 17.97 22.36 -18.15
N ALA A 308 17.96 21.05 -18.39
CA ALA A 308 17.93 20.49 -19.75
C ALA A 308 16.65 20.89 -20.51
N GLY A 309 15.48 20.76 -19.88
CA GLY A 309 14.20 21.14 -20.47
C GLY A 309 14.13 22.63 -20.79
N ARG A 310 14.68 23.50 -19.92
CA ARG A 310 14.81 24.93 -20.20
C ARG A 310 15.67 25.22 -21.42
N GLN A 311 16.81 24.54 -21.56
CA GLN A 311 17.67 24.72 -22.75
C GLN A 311 16.99 24.27 -24.06
N LEU A 312 16.15 23.23 -23.99
CA LEU A 312 15.48 22.68 -25.16
C LEU A 312 14.22 23.48 -25.57
N PHE A 313 13.40 23.88 -24.60
CA PHE A 313 12.01 24.30 -24.83
C PHE A 313 11.67 25.73 -24.36
N ALA A 314 12.53 26.43 -23.62
CA ALA A 314 12.21 27.78 -23.14
C ALA A 314 11.90 28.75 -24.29
N GLY A 315 10.81 29.52 -24.14
CA GLY A 315 10.33 30.50 -25.10
C GLY A 315 9.70 29.91 -26.36
N LYS A 316 9.55 28.58 -26.45
CA LYS A 316 8.99 27.89 -27.63
C LYS A 316 7.60 27.28 -27.40
N MET A 317 7.10 27.28 -26.16
CA MET A 317 5.84 26.65 -25.75
C MET A 317 4.58 27.52 -25.91
N GLY A 318 4.69 28.69 -26.54
CA GLY A 318 3.58 29.64 -26.71
C GLY A 318 3.88 31.01 -26.10
N SER A 319 2.90 31.91 -26.14
CA SER A 319 3.01 33.26 -25.59
C SER A 319 1.66 33.78 -25.10
N GLY A 320 1.65 34.60 -24.05
CA GLY A 320 0.41 35.20 -23.53
C GLY A 320 -0.55 34.17 -22.93
N ASP A 321 -1.81 34.22 -23.33
CA ASP A 321 -2.86 33.33 -22.79
C ASP A 321 -2.70 31.87 -23.26
N ASP A 322 -2.12 31.67 -24.46
CA ASP A 322 -1.84 30.35 -25.04
C ASP A 322 -0.67 29.63 -24.36
N LEU A 323 0.09 30.30 -23.49
CA LEU A 323 1.21 29.68 -22.77
C LEU A 323 0.66 28.65 -21.74
N PRO A 324 1.04 27.36 -21.86
CA PRO A 324 0.66 26.33 -20.92
C PRO A 324 1.17 26.65 -19.51
N ARG A 325 0.41 26.28 -18.48
CA ARG A 325 0.81 26.49 -17.07
C ARG A 325 2.10 25.76 -16.74
N SER A 326 2.23 24.54 -17.23
CA SER A 326 3.41 23.69 -17.14
C SER A 326 4.33 23.96 -18.33
N ASN A 327 5.35 24.77 -18.12
CA ASN A 327 6.32 25.18 -19.15
C ASN A 327 7.74 25.27 -18.59
N TYR A 328 8.70 25.48 -19.49
CA TYR A 328 10.14 25.52 -19.17
C TYR A 328 10.78 26.91 -19.30
N ASP A 329 10.00 28.00 -19.30
CA ASP A 329 10.53 29.34 -19.56
C ASP A 329 11.42 29.86 -18.41
N THR A 330 10.93 29.73 -17.18
CA THR A 330 11.66 30.11 -15.97
C THR A 330 12.19 28.86 -15.25
N LEU A 331 13.26 29.01 -14.46
CA LEU A 331 13.81 27.90 -13.68
C LEU A 331 12.76 27.36 -12.68
N TRP A 332 11.99 28.25 -12.06
CA TRP A 332 10.91 27.87 -11.15
C TRP A 332 9.86 26.98 -11.83
N LYS A 333 9.32 27.41 -12.98
CA LYS A 333 8.33 26.62 -13.73
C LYS A 333 8.92 25.33 -14.31
N ALA A 334 10.18 25.36 -14.76
CA ALA A 334 10.89 24.17 -15.21
C ALA A 334 11.03 23.13 -14.09
N CYS A 335 11.37 23.55 -12.86
CA CYS A 335 11.44 22.66 -11.70
C CYS A 335 10.07 22.07 -11.34
N ILE A 336 9.01 22.88 -11.31
CA ILE A 336 7.65 22.39 -11.04
C ILE A 336 7.15 21.45 -12.15
N THR A 337 7.37 21.78 -13.43
CA THR A 337 7.00 20.93 -14.57
C THR A 337 7.78 19.61 -14.56
N THR A 338 9.07 19.64 -14.21
CA THR A 338 9.87 18.42 -14.05
C THR A 338 9.40 17.59 -12.85
N PHE A 339 9.01 18.24 -11.75
CA PHE A 339 8.42 17.56 -10.61
C PHE A 339 7.06 16.93 -10.95
N GLN A 340 6.24 17.61 -11.75
CA GLN A 340 5.01 17.05 -12.31
C GLN A 340 5.28 15.77 -13.11
N LEU A 341 6.28 15.78 -14.00
CA LEU A 341 6.71 14.57 -14.73
C LEU A 341 7.21 13.45 -13.80
N PHE A 342 7.92 13.79 -12.72
CA PHE A 342 8.37 12.83 -11.71
C PHE A 342 7.20 12.19 -10.95
N THR A 343 6.20 12.98 -10.57
CA THR A 343 4.99 12.48 -9.87
C THR A 343 4.04 11.71 -10.77
N GLY A 344 4.12 11.93 -12.08
CA GLY A 344 3.27 11.28 -13.08
C GLY A 344 1.84 11.82 -13.18
N ASP A 345 1.55 13.00 -12.65
CA ASP A 345 0.24 13.66 -12.79
C ASP A 345 0.23 14.60 -14.01
N GLY A 346 -0.78 14.50 -14.89
CA GLY A 346 -0.90 15.36 -16.08
C GLY A 346 0.33 15.37 -17.01
N TRP A 347 1.20 14.36 -16.93
CA TRP A 347 2.46 14.34 -17.69
C TRP A 347 2.21 14.20 -19.20
N THR A 348 1.08 13.63 -19.60
CA THR A 348 0.63 13.52 -20.98
C THR A 348 0.34 14.88 -21.61
N ASP A 349 -0.12 15.85 -20.83
CA ASP A 349 -0.36 17.21 -21.34
C ASP A 349 0.96 17.93 -21.61
N VAL A 350 1.95 17.74 -20.73
CA VAL A 350 3.32 18.22 -20.94
C VAL A 350 3.93 17.55 -22.18
N LEU A 351 3.70 16.24 -22.36
CA LEU A 351 4.15 15.49 -23.54
C LEU A 351 3.58 16.10 -24.83
N VAL A 352 2.25 16.29 -24.90
CA VAL A 352 1.57 16.88 -26.06
C VAL A 352 2.13 18.28 -26.34
N ASN A 353 2.21 19.14 -25.32
CA ASN A 353 2.74 20.50 -25.47
C ASN A 353 4.18 20.52 -25.99
N VAL A 354 5.05 19.64 -25.50
CA VAL A 354 6.42 19.50 -26.00
C VAL A 354 6.46 19.01 -27.45
N MET A 355 5.62 18.03 -27.80
CA MET A 355 5.59 17.45 -29.15
C MET A 355 5.06 18.41 -30.21
N THR A 356 4.21 19.37 -29.85
CA THR A 356 3.80 20.44 -30.78
C THR A 356 4.98 21.28 -31.26
N ILE A 357 6.06 21.38 -30.47
CA ILE A 357 7.30 22.07 -30.84
C ILE A 357 8.21 21.10 -31.60
N ASN A 358 8.46 19.92 -31.01
CA ASN A 358 9.35 18.91 -31.57
C ASN A 358 8.89 17.52 -31.15
N VAL A 359 8.53 16.68 -32.12
CA VAL A 359 8.12 15.28 -31.91
C VAL A 359 9.18 14.48 -31.15
N PHE A 360 10.47 14.75 -31.36
CA PHE A 360 11.55 14.09 -30.61
C PHE A 360 11.62 14.51 -29.13
N GLY A 361 10.94 15.59 -28.75
CA GLY A 361 10.75 15.97 -27.35
C GLY A 361 9.98 14.91 -26.56
N ALA A 362 9.25 14.00 -27.21
CA ALA A 362 8.69 12.80 -26.59
C ALA A 362 9.76 11.95 -25.89
N ILE A 363 10.94 11.81 -26.48
CA ILE A 363 12.06 11.04 -25.90
C ILE A 363 12.47 11.67 -24.56
N PHE A 364 12.62 13.00 -24.52
CA PHE A 364 12.96 13.72 -23.29
C PHE A 364 11.93 13.48 -22.19
N VAL A 365 10.64 13.65 -22.51
CA VAL A 365 9.55 13.49 -21.54
C VAL A 365 9.44 12.04 -21.06
N CYS A 366 9.42 11.06 -21.97
CA CYS A 366 9.34 9.64 -21.63
C CYS A 366 10.54 9.16 -20.82
N LEU A 367 11.75 9.65 -21.12
CA LEU A 367 12.96 9.32 -20.37
C LEU A 367 12.92 9.93 -18.97
N ASN A 368 12.55 11.19 -18.84
CA ASN A 368 12.38 11.85 -17.53
C ASN A 368 11.34 11.10 -16.68
N PHE A 369 10.17 10.82 -17.24
CA PHE A 369 9.11 10.05 -16.59
C PHE A 369 9.60 8.66 -16.16
N SER A 370 10.24 7.91 -17.05
CA SER A 370 10.68 6.53 -16.76
C SER A 370 11.76 6.50 -15.68
N LEU A 371 12.76 7.37 -15.75
CA LEU A 371 13.83 7.43 -14.75
C LEU A 371 13.30 7.90 -13.39
N GLY A 372 12.38 8.88 -13.39
CA GLY A 372 11.73 9.37 -12.18
C GLY A 372 10.83 8.31 -11.53
N GLN A 373 9.74 7.96 -12.20
CA GLN A 373 8.67 7.17 -11.63
C GLN A 373 9.04 5.70 -11.42
N TYR A 374 9.84 5.12 -12.31
CA TYR A 374 10.17 3.70 -12.21
C TYR A 374 11.49 3.44 -11.50
N ILE A 375 12.54 4.21 -11.75
CA ILE A 375 13.86 3.94 -11.15
C ILE A 375 13.99 4.61 -9.79
N LEU A 376 13.80 5.93 -9.69
CA LEU A 376 14.01 6.65 -8.42
C LEU A 376 13.01 6.21 -7.34
N VAL A 377 11.74 6.01 -7.68
CA VAL A 377 10.74 5.50 -6.72
C VAL A 377 11.09 4.08 -6.26
N SER A 378 11.53 3.19 -7.17
CA SER A 378 12.00 1.83 -6.80
C SER A 378 13.14 1.88 -5.80
N LEU A 379 14.14 2.75 -6.04
CA LEU A 379 15.27 2.92 -5.14
C LEU A 379 14.82 3.42 -3.76
N PHE A 380 13.84 4.32 -3.72
CA PHE A 380 13.28 4.82 -2.47
C PHE A 380 12.63 3.72 -1.64
N ILE A 381 11.80 2.88 -2.27
CA ILE A 381 11.16 1.72 -1.62
C ILE A 381 12.23 0.73 -1.13
N GLY A 382 13.25 0.44 -1.95
CA GLY A 382 14.34 -0.47 -1.61
C GLY A 382 15.16 -0.02 -0.39
N VAL A 383 15.51 1.26 -0.32
CA VAL A 383 16.27 1.82 0.82
C VAL A 383 15.45 1.86 2.10
N LEU A 384 14.16 2.21 2.01
CA LEU A 384 13.30 2.18 3.18
C LEU A 384 13.12 0.75 3.69
N LEU A 385 12.89 -0.22 2.79
CA LEU A 385 12.70 -1.61 3.16
C LEU A 385 13.90 -2.17 3.94
N SER A 386 15.13 -1.86 3.52
CA SER A 386 16.33 -2.34 4.23
C SER A 386 16.45 -1.73 5.65
N LYS A 387 16.06 -0.46 5.83
CA LYS A 387 16.08 0.18 7.15
C LYS A 387 14.97 -0.29 8.09
N PHE A 388 13.82 -0.72 7.57
CA PHE A 388 12.77 -1.32 8.38
C PHE A 388 13.11 -2.77 8.79
N GLU A 389 13.82 -3.53 7.95
CA GLU A 389 14.32 -4.86 8.32
C GLU A 389 15.36 -4.79 9.45
N ASP A 390 16.21 -3.74 9.48
CA ASP A 390 17.16 -3.45 10.57
C ASP A 390 16.48 -3.01 11.89
N ALA A 391 15.26 -2.48 11.82
CA ALA A 391 14.53 -1.97 12.99
C ALA A 391 13.71 -3.06 13.69
N ALA A 392 13.42 -4.17 13.02
CA ALA A 392 12.78 -5.33 13.65
C ALA A 392 13.67 -5.82 14.81
N PRO A 393 13.09 -6.18 15.98
CA PRO A 393 13.88 -6.60 17.12
C PRO A 393 14.70 -7.83 16.73
N HIS A 394 15.98 -7.61 16.46
CA HIS A 394 16.94 -8.69 16.35
C HIS A 394 16.95 -9.38 17.71
N LEU A 395 16.77 -10.69 17.72
CA LEU A 395 17.03 -11.52 18.89
C LEU A 395 18.40 -11.10 19.47
N LYS A 396 18.39 -10.40 20.61
CA LYS A 396 19.63 -10.09 21.31
C LYS A 396 20.02 -11.34 22.08
N VAL A 397 21.28 -11.74 21.91
CA VAL A 397 21.88 -12.79 22.72
C VAL A 397 22.24 -12.14 24.05
N ALA A 398 21.53 -12.48 25.11
CA ALA A 398 21.91 -12.13 26.47
C ALA A 398 22.90 -13.18 26.98
N GLU A 399 24.00 -12.72 27.58
CA GLU A 399 24.94 -13.58 28.32
C GLU A 399 24.57 -13.54 29.81
N ASP A 400 24.45 -14.71 30.44
CA ASP A 400 24.38 -14.79 31.90
C ASP A 400 25.76 -14.50 32.52
N GLU A 401 25.83 -14.33 33.85
CA GLU A 401 27.09 -14.12 34.59
C GLU A 401 28.10 -15.28 34.44
N GLN A 402 27.69 -16.40 33.83
CA GLN A 402 28.50 -17.60 33.57
C GLN A 402 28.90 -17.72 32.08
N GLY A 403 28.54 -16.75 31.23
CA GLY A 403 28.90 -16.70 29.81
C GLY A 403 28.00 -17.52 28.86
N ASN A 404 26.87 -18.04 29.33
CA ASN A 404 25.92 -18.77 28.49
C ASN A 404 25.01 -17.81 27.72
N LYS A 405 24.88 -18.07 26.41
CA LYS A 405 24.18 -17.25 25.44
C LYS A 405 22.71 -17.68 25.30
N PHE A 406 21.78 -16.85 25.72
CA PHE A 406 20.33 -17.07 25.55
C PHE A 406 19.74 -16.10 24.53
N LEU A 407 18.84 -16.61 23.68
CA LEU A 407 18.11 -15.82 22.70
C LEU A 407 16.85 -15.24 23.35
N VAL A 408 16.79 -13.92 23.52
CA VAL A 408 15.62 -13.23 24.06
C VAL A 408 14.91 -12.49 22.94
N GLU A 409 13.65 -12.84 22.67
CA GLU A 409 12.76 -12.11 21.76
C GLU A 409 11.97 -11.06 22.55
N TYR A 410 12.16 -9.79 22.24
CA TYR A 410 11.27 -8.73 22.73
C TYR A 410 10.09 -8.60 21.76
N SER A 411 8.95 -9.22 22.08
CA SER A 411 7.72 -9.00 21.32
C SER A 411 7.09 -7.68 21.80
N GLY A 412 7.00 -6.70 20.90
CA GLY A 412 6.15 -5.50 21.05
C GLY A 412 4.66 -5.80 20.92
N ALA A 413 4.20 -6.95 21.42
CA ALA A 413 2.79 -7.24 21.58
C ALA A 413 2.32 -6.72 22.95
N SER A 414 1.24 -5.93 22.92
CA SER A 414 0.48 -5.41 24.06
C SER A 414 0.63 -6.21 25.36
N SER A 415 1.20 -5.57 26.38
CA SER A 415 1.40 -6.06 27.75
C SER A 415 0.09 -6.16 28.55
N THR A 416 -0.92 -6.87 28.05
CA THR A 416 -2.22 -7.02 28.73
C THR A 416 -2.73 -8.46 28.87
N GLU A 417 -1.95 -9.48 28.54
CA GLU A 417 -2.36 -10.88 28.76
C GLU A 417 -1.36 -11.74 29.57
N PHE A 418 -0.40 -11.12 30.27
CA PHE A 418 0.58 -11.86 31.08
C PHE A 418 0.59 -11.49 32.58
N SER A 419 -0.30 -10.61 33.05
CA SER A 419 -0.34 -10.19 34.47
C SER A 419 -1.10 -11.13 35.41
N ASP A 420 -1.71 -12.21 34.91
CA ASP A 420 -2.64 -13.02 35.71
C ASP A 420 -2.03 -14.34 36.24
N ILE A 421 -0.69 -14.48 36.29
CA ILE A 421 -0.04 -15.76 36.69
C ILE A 421 1.10 -15.62 37.71
N VAL A 422 1.11 -14.59 38.58
CA VAL A 422 1.96 -14.54 39.80
C VAL A 422 1.29 -13.47 40.69
N ASP A 423 0.83 -13.64 41.92
CA ASP A 423 1.19 -14.41 43.13
C ASP A 423 -0.12 -14.41 44.00
N ASP A 424 -0.40 -15.19 45.06
CA ASP A 424 0.37 -15.59 46.23
C ASP A 424 -0.33 -16.80 46.89
N ASN A 425 0.43 -17.83 47.26
CA ASN A 425 0.47 -18.43 48.61
C ASN A 425 0.96 -19.90 48.60
N GLU A 426 2.02 -20.09 49.39
CA GLU A 426 2.39 -21.26 50.20
C GLU A 426 2.63 -22.63 49.54
N GLY A 427 3.86 -23.11 49.74
CA GLY A 427 4.09 -24.46 50.26
C GLY A 427 4.76 -25.43 49.29
N ASP A 428 5.97 -25.83 49.67
CA ASP A 428 6.72 -27.02 49.24
C ASP A 428 5.92 -28.07 48.46
N ASP A 429 6.27 -28.25 47.18
CA ASP A 429 6.51 -29.58 46.61
C ASP A 429 7.15 -29.48 45.22
N VAL A 430 8.37 -29.97 45.15
CA VAL A 430 9.09 -30.26 43.90
C VAL A 430 8.36 -31.41 43.19
N LEU A 431 7.31 -31.12 42.43
CA LEU A 431 6.67 -32.10 41.56
C LEU A 431 6.01 -31.47 40.31
N LYS A 432 6.68 -31.72 39.17
CA LYS A 432 6.15 -31.77 37.79
C LYS A 432 5.84 -30.44 37.08
N MET A 433 6.89 -29.63 36.86
CA MET A 433 6.89 -28.64 35.77
C MET A 433 6.98 -29.27 34.36
N GLU A 434 7.29 -30.56 34.26
CA GLU A 434 7.37 -31.28 32.98
C GLU A 434 5.99 -31.63 32.38
N ASN A 435 4.91 -31.60 33.17
CA ASN A 435 3.57 -31.98 32.70
C ASN A 435 2.66 -30.81 32.34
N LEU A 436 2.93 -29.60 32.84
CA LEU A 436 2.10 -28.42 32.54
C LEU A 436 2.54 -27.71 31.25
N GLU A 437 3.86 -27.67 30.99
CA GLU A 437 4.39 -27.25 29.69
C GLU A 437 3.90 -28.19 28.60
N ASN A 438 4.02 -29.50 28.78
CA ASN A 438 3.53 -30.47 27.80
C ASN A 438 2.02 -30.41 27.53
N ALA A 439 1.20 -29.93 28.47
CA ALA A 439 -0.25 -29.80 28.30
C ALA A 439 -0.66 -28.50 27.58
N LYS A 440 -0.05 -27.36 27.92
CA LYS A 440 -0.29 -26.07 27.23
C LYS A 440 0.36 -26.05 25.85
N VAL A 441 1.56 -26.63 25.73
CA VAL A 441 2.29 -26.83 24.47
C VAL A 441 1.52 -27.82 23.58
N LYS A 442 0.97 -28.93 24.10
CA LYS A 442 0.04 -29.77 23.30
C LYS A 442 -1.20 -29.02 22.83
N LYS A 443 -1.82 -28.20 23.67
CA LYS A 443 -3.05 -27.49 23.30
C LYS A 443 -2.81 -26.39 22.25
N ALA A 444 -1.66 -25.73 22.29
CA ALA A 444 -1.23 -24.75 21.27
C ALA A 444 -0.67 -25.42 19.98
N ILE A 445 -0.07 -26.60 20.08
CA ILE A 445 0.51 -27.36 18.95
C ILE A 445 -0.55 -28.00 18.05
N THR A 446 -1.78 -28.20 18.53
CA THR A 446 -2.77 -29.04 17.83
C THR A 446 -3.56 -28.31 16.73
N ASP A 447 -3.64 -26.98 16.74
CA ASP A 447 -4.63 -26.28 15.91
C ASP A 447 -4.19 -25.92 14.48
N ASP A 448 -2.88 -25.91 14.12
CA ASP A 448 -2.47 -25.44 12.77
C ASP A 448 -1.25 -26.15 12.11
N ILE A 449 -0.72 -27.27 12.63
CA ILE A 449 0.41 -27.97 11.96
C ILE A 449 -0.06 -29.02 10.94
N LYS A 450 0.33 -28.86 9.67
CA LYS A 450 0.46 -29.97 8.71
C LYS A 450 1.60 -30.87 9.20
N ILE A 451 1.30 -31.97 9.88
CA ILE A 451 2.36 -32.81 10.41
C ILE A 451 2.99 -33.64 9.29
N MET A 452 4.28 -33.41 9.07
CA MET A 452 5.12 -34.16 8.14
C MET A 452 5.58 -35.45 8.84
N TYR A 453 5.21 -36.61 8.30
CA TYR A 453 5.74 -37.89 8.77
C TYR A 453 6.37 -38.67 7.62
N TYR A 454 7.58 -39.16 7.86
CA TYR A 454 8.30 -40.06 6.97
C TYR A 454 7.86 -41.50 7.26
N PHE A 455 7.14 -42.11 6.33
CA PHE A 455 6.95 -43.56 6.32
C PHE A 455 6.97 -44.05 4.86
N ASP A 456 7.91 -44.96 4.56
CA ASP A 456 8.01 -45.67 3.29
C ASP A 456 8.16 -44.80 2.02
N GLY A 457 9.18 -43.92 2.00
CA GLY A 457 9.64 -43.25 0.77
C GLY A 457 8.66 -42.29 0.10
N ARG A 458 7.52 -41.94 0.72
CA ARG A 458 6.55 -40.96 0.21
C ARG A 458 6.18 -39.95 1.29
N ILE A 459 6.27 -38.66 0.96
CA ILE A 459 5.74 -37.57 1.80
C ILE A 459 4.21 -37.56 1.64
N LYS A 460 3.47 -37.79 2.72
CA LYS A 460 2.03 -37.58 2.77
C LYS A 460 1.72 -36.42 3.72
N PHE A 461 1.03 -35.41 3.22
CA PHE A 461 0.43 -34.39 4.07
C PHE A 461 -0.83 -34.95 4.69
N LYS A 462 -0.82 -35.23 6.00
CA LYS A 462 -2.06 -35.46 6.74
C LYS A 462 -2.46 -34.13 7.36
N LYS A 463 -3.58 -33.57 6.92
CA LYS A 463 -4.28 -32.53 7.69
C LYS A 463 -4.54 -33.14 9.07
N GLY A 464 -4.09 -32.48 10.14
CA GLY A 464 -4.31 -32.92 11.52
C GLY A 464 -5.77 -33.33 11.72
N LEU A 465 -5.99 -34.39 12.50
CA LEU A 465 -7.30 -34.99 12.75
C LEU A 465 -8.34 -33.90 13.03
N LYS A 466 -9.27 -33.65 12.09
CA LYS A 466 -10.55 -33.03 12.43
C LYS A 466 -11.21 -33.97 13.43
N GLN A 467 -11.28 -33.55 14.69
CA GLN A 467 -12.05 -34.23 15.71
C GLN A 467 -13.54 -34.07 15.37
N ASN A 468 -14.03 -34.96 14.51
CA ASN A 468 -15.39 -35.01 13.97
C ASN A 468 -16.35 -35.76 14.93
N SER A 469 -16.31 -35.47 16.24
CA SER A 469 -17.31 -35.99 17.19
C SER A 469 -18.42 -34.97 17.39
N LEU A 470 -19.68 -35.38 17.16
CA LEU A 470 -20.86 -34.61 17.57
C LEU A 470 -20.89 -34.60 19.11
N GLU A 471 -20.39 -33.53 19.73
CA GLU A 471 -20.37 -33.40 21.20
C GLU A 471 -21.49 -32.46 21.70
N GLY A 472 -22.05 -32.81 22.86
CA GLY A 472 -23.12 -32.07 23.53
C GLY A 472 -24.48 -32.10 22.82
N ASP A 473 -25.46 -31.37 23.38
CA ASP A 473 -26.79 -31.19 22.79
C ASP A 473 -26.84 -29.91 21.94
N SER A 474 -27.42 -30.01 20.73
CA SER A 474 -27.69 -28.86 19.87
C SER A 474 -29.07 -28.27 20.19
N LEU A 475 -29.14 -26.94 20.35
CA LEU A 475 -30.36 -26.18 20.71
C LEU A 475 -31.08 -26.71 21.96
N PHE A 476 -30.40 -27.45 22.84
CA PHE A 476 -30.98 -28.15 24.00
C PHE A 476 -32.08 -29.18 23.65
N ILE A 477 -32.26 -29.51 22.37
CA ILE A 477 -33.33 -30.41 21.86
C ILE A 477 -32.72 -31.61 21.11
N PHE A 478 -31.60 -31.41 20.41
CA PHE A 478 -31.00 -32.41 19.53
C PHE A 478 -29.71 -33.00 20.10
N GLY A 479 -29.84 -34.13 20.80
CA GLY A 479 -28.69 -34.90 21.28
C GLY A 479 -27.84 -35.52 20.15
N PRO A 480 -26.63 -36.01 20.46
CA PRO A 480 -25.66 -36.48 19.45
C PRO A 480 -26.12 -37.74 18.68
N LYS A 481 -27.07 -38.49 19.22
CA LYS A 481 -27.68 -39.67 18.57
C LYS A 481 -29.01 -39.38 17.87
N ASN A 482 -29.47 -38.13 17.84
CA ASN A 482 -30.74 -37.78 17.23
C ASN A 482 -30.68 -38.00 15.70
N PRO A 483 -31.66 -38.70 15.09
CA PRO A 483 -31.62 -39.03 13.67
C PRO A 483 -31.60 -37.79 12.77
N ILE A 484 -32.29 -36.71 13.15
CA ILE A 484 -32.34 -35.46 12.38
C ILE A 484 -30.95 -34.81 12.36
N ARG A 485 -30.28 -34.74 13.53
CA ARG A 485 -28.94 -34.17 13.65
C ARG A 485 -27.91 -34.99 12.86
N LEU A 486 -28.03 -36.32 12.86
CA LEU A 486 -27.16 -37.21 12.11
C LEU A 486 -27.36 -37.07 10.60
N VAL A 487 -28.60 -36.91 10.12
CA VAL A 487 -28.90 -36.63 8.71
C VAL A 487 -28.32 -35.28 8.28
N CYS A 488 -28.52 -34.22 9.07
CA CYS A 488 -27.94 -32.90 8.79
C CYS A 488 -26.41 -32.94 8.78
N TRP A 489 -25.80 -33.65 9.73
CA TRP A 489 -24.35 -33.86 9.78
C TRP A 489 -23.85 -34.59 8.53
N ASN A 490 -24.48 -35.72 8.19
CA ASN A 490 -24.12 -36.52 7.02
C ASN A 490 -24.25 -35.71 5.73
N MET A 491 -25.25 -34.84 5.62
CA MET A 491 -25.42 -33.95 4.47
C MET A 491 -24.26 -32.95 4.35
N ILE A 492 -23.85 -32.32 5.46
CA ILE A 492 -22.73 -31.36 5.48
C ILE A 492 -21.39 -32.04 5.23
N THR A 493 -21.20 -33.30 5.66
CA THR A 493 -19.93 -34.02 5.53
C THR A 493 -19.86 -34.96 4.32
N PHE A 494 -20.88 -34.97 3.45
CA PHE A 494 -20.93 -35.90 2.33
C PHE A 494 -19.87 -35.55 1.28
N GLU A 495 -18.90 -36.45 1.13
CA GLU A 495 -17.74 -36.30 0.25
C GLU A 495 -17.71 -37.40 -0.82
N VAL A 496 -17.43 -37.03 -2.08
CA VAL A 496 -17.35 -37.96 -3.22
C VAL A 496 -15.93 -37.93 -3.82
N PRO A 497 -15.33 -39.08 -4.15
CA PRO A 497 -14.02 -39.13 -4.81
C PRO A 497 -14.08 -38.66 -6.26
N ARG A 498 -13.10 -37.85 -6.71
CA ARG A 498 -12.97 -37.45 -8.13
C ARG A 498 -12.63 -38.64 -9.04
N CYS A 499 -13.20 -38.66 -10.25
CA CYS A 499 -12.96 -39.71 -11.25
C CYS A 499 -11.81 -39.39 -12.23
N TRP A 500 -11.22 -38.19 -12.19
CA TRP A 500 -10.16 -37.73 -13.09
C TRP A 500 -9.13 -36.87 -12.33
N GLY A 501 -7.83 -37.09 -12.62
CA GLY A 501 -6.71 -36.40 -11.97
C GLY A 501 -5.78 -37.34 -11.17
N LYS A 502 -4.49 -37.01 -11.09
CA LYS A 502 -3.47 -37.83 -10.38
C LYS A 502 -3.50 -37.66 -8.85
N GLU A 503 -4.16 -36.61 -8.33
CA GLU A 503 -4.32 -36.36 -6.89
C GLU A 503 -5.75 -36.68 -6.42
N LYS A 504 -5.87 -37.51 -5.38
CA LYS A 504 -7.13 -37.91 -4.76
C LYS A 504 -7.54 -36.89 -3.69
N GLU A 505 -8.19 -35.81 -4.11
CA GLU A 505 -8.96 -34.96 -3.20
C GLU A 505 -10.46 -35.26 -3.36
N ASN A 506 -11.16 -35.43 -2.23
CA ASN A 506 -12.62 -35.57 -2.21
C ASN A 506 -13.26 -34.19 -2.31
N TYR A 507 -14.37 -34.06 -3.04
CA TYR A 507 -15.16 -32.82 -3.05
C TYR A 507 -16.46 -33.00 -2.26
N ASN A 508 -16.84 -31.96 -1.52
CA ASN A 508 -18.04 -31.93 -0.70
C ASN A 508 -19.22 -31.49 -1.58
N VAL A 509 -20.22 -32.35 -1.74
CA VAL A 509 -21.36 -32.10 -2.64
C VAL A 509 -22.23 -30.95 -2.12
N PHE A 510 -22.49 -30.91 -0.81
CA PHE A 510 -23.31 -29.87 -0.19
C PHE A 510 -22.68 -28.48 -0.38
N GLU A 511 -21.38 -28.35 -0.06
CA GLU A 511 -20.66 -27.08 -0.27
C GLU A 511 -20.60 -26.69 -1.76
N SER A 512 -20.43 -27.66 -2.67
CA SER A 512 -20.41 -27.40 -4.12
C SER A 512 -21.75 -26.88 -4.63
N VAL A 513 -22.87 -27.42 -4.15
CA VAL A 513 -24.23 -26.94 -4.47
C VAL A 513 -24.42 -25.52 -3.95
N ILE A 514 -24.02 -25.23 -2.72
CA ILE A 514 -24.15 -23.87 -2.16
C ILE A 514 -23.29 -22.87 -2.92
N ILE A 515 -22.05 -23.23 -3.30
CA ILE A 515 -21.20 -22.38 -4.16
C ILE A 515 -21.91 -22.07 -5.49
N PHE A 516 -22.50 -23.07 -6.13
CA PHE A 516 -23.25 -22.87 -7.37
C PHE A 516 -24.44 -21.92 -7.17
N VAL A 517 -25.20 -22.08 -6.09
CA VAL A 517 -26.31 -21.17 -5.74
C VAL A 517 -25.82 -19.74 -5.55
N VAL A 518 -24.72 -19.54 -4.82
CA VAL A 518 -24.12 -18.21 -4.63
C VAL A 518 -23.71 -17.61 -5.97
N LEU A 519 -23.06 -18.38 -6.87
CA LEU A 519 -22.68 -17.89 -8.19
C LEU A 519 -23.90 -17.48 -9.03
N CYS A 520 -24.95 -18.29 -9.05
CA CYS A 520 -26.20 -17.94 -9.73
C CYS A 520 -26.84 -16.67 -9.17
N ASN A 521 -26.84 -16.51 -7.84
CA ASN A 521 -27.36 -15.31 -7.18
C ASN A 521 -26.56 -14.06 -7.57
N VAL A 522 -25.23 -14.15 -7.60
CA VAL A 522 -24.36 -13.03 -8.03
C VAL A 522 -24.60 -12.65 -9.49
N ILE A 523 -24.74 -13.64 -10.38
CA ILE A 523 -25.07 -13.39 -11.80
C ILE A 523 -26.42 -12.69 -11.91
N LEU A 524 -27.43 -13.15 -11.17
CA LEU A 524 -28.76 -12.56 -11.22
C LEU A 524 -28.77 -11.11 -10.70
N LEU A 525 -28.07 -10.82 -9.60
CA LEU A 525 -27.91 -9.44 -9.07
C LEU A 525 -27.28 -8.51 -10.11
N THR A 526 -26.34 -9.02 -10.91
CA THR A 526 -25.70 -8.25 -11.99
C THR A 526 -26.69 -7.94 -13.11
N ILE A 527 -27.51 -8.93 -13.50
CA ILE A 527 -28.55 -8.75 -14.52
C ILE A 527 -29.63 -7.78 -14.04
N GLU A 528 -30.06 -7.88 -12.77
CA GLU A 528 -31.07 -7.00 -12.17
C GLU A 528 -30.68 -5.52 -12.25
N HIS A 529 -29.40 -5.19 -11.99
CA HIS A 529 -28.92 -3.81 -12.10
C HIS A 529 -28.85 -3.30 -13.56
N SER A 530 -28.64 -4.18 -14.53
CA SER A 530 -28.48 -3.81 -15.94
C SER A 530 -29.79 -3.67 -16.73
N MET A 531 -30.87 -4.27 -16.23
CA MET A 531 -32.16 -4.33 -16.92
C MET A 531 -33.09 -3.23 -16.39
N ASP A 532 -33.79 -2.54 -17.29
CA ASP A 532 -34.69 -1.45 -16.92
C ASP A 532 -35.84 -1.95 -16.02
N ILE A 533 -36.06 -1.24 -14.91
CA ILE A 533 -36.72 -1.73 -13.68
C ILE A 533 -38.21 -2.08 -13.87
N SER A 534 -38.89 -1.55 -14.90
CA SER A 534 -40.36 -1.58 -14.95
C SER A 534 -41.01 -2.89 -15.39
N THR A 535 -40.28 -3.78 -16.09
CA THR A 535 -40.92 -4.92 -16.80
C THR A 535 -40.72 -6.27 -16.12
N ASN A 536 -39.68 -6.46 -15.31
CA ASN A 536 -39.27 -7.78 -14.77
C ASN A 536 -39.11 -7.84 -13.24
N GLN A 537 -39.54 -6.80 -12.51
CA GLN A 537 -39.32 -6.70 -11.05
C GLN A 537 -39.88 -7.89 -10.27
N THR A 538 -41.06 -8.40 -10.66
CA THR A 538 -41.70 -9.55 -10.02
C THR A 538 -40.88 -10.84 -10.15
N VAL A 539 -40.16 -11.02 -11.26
CA VAL A 539 -39.30 -12.19 -11.48
C VAL A 539 -38.08 -12.15 -10.56
N PHE A 540 -37.45 -10.98 -10.45
CA PHE A 540 -36.31 -10.79 -9.54
C PHE A 540 -36.71 -10.95 -8.07
N ASP A 541 -37.88 -10.45 -7.68
CA ASP A 541 -38.43 -10.65 -6.33
C ASP A 541 -38.62 -12.15 -6.03
N VAL A 542 -39.17 -12.94 -6.96
CA VAL A 542 -39.34 -14.40 -6.79
C VAL A 542 -37.99 -15.09 -6.59
N PHE A 543 -36.98 -14.76 -7.40
CA PHE A 543 -35.65 -15.33 -7.22
C PHE A 543 -35.00 -14.91 -5.90
N GLU A 544 -35.23 -13.68 -5.43
CA GLU A 544 -34.76 -13.25 -4.13
C GLU A 544 -35.37 -14.09 -3.00
N TYR A 545 -36.66 -14.40 -3.05
CA TYR A 545 -37.29 -15.32 -2.09
C TYR A 545 -36.69 -16.72 -2.15
N ILE A 546 -36.41 -17.23 -3.35
CA ILE A 546 -35.80 -18.56 -3.54
C ILE A 546 -34.41 -18.60 -2.91
N PHE A 547 -33.54 -17.63 -3.22
CA PHE A 547 -32.18 -17.59 -2.67
C PHE A 547 -32.18 -17.37 -1.16
N ALA A 548 -33.01 -16.46 -0.65
CA ALA A 548 -33.15 -16.25 0.79
C ALA A 548 -33.59 -17.53 1.51
N SER A 549 -34.54 -18.27 0.93
CA SER A 549 -35.01 -19.55 1.47
C SER A 549 -33.88 -20.58 1.52
N ILE A 550 -33.07 -20.70 0.47
CA ILE A 550 -31.92 -21.62 0.43
C ILE A 550 -30.91 -21.28 1.52
N TYR A 551 -30.57 -20.01 1.72
CA TYR A 551 -29.62 -19.60 2.76
C TYR A 551 -30.16 -19.83 4.18
N ILE A 552 -31.46 -19.62 4.40
CA ILE A 552 -32.09 -19.94 5.69
C ILE A 552 -32.03 -21.45 5.93
N ILE A 553 -32.36 -22.28 4.94
CA ILE A 553 -32.28 -23.74 5.05
C ILE A 553 -30.85 -24.18 5.34
N GLU A 554 -29.87 -23.63 4.63
CA GLU A 554 -28.45 -23.90 4.86
C GLU A 554 -28.05 -23.57 6.31
N MET A 555 -28.42 -22.38 6.79
CA MET A 555 -28.16 -21.94 8.16
C MET A 555 -28.79 -22.91 9.17
N VAL A 556 -30.05 -23.30 8.98
CA VAL A 556 -30.76 -24.23 9.87
C VAL A 556 -30.07 -25.60 9.92
N ILE A 557 -29.66 -26.16 8.78
CA ILE A 557 -28.95 -27.45 8.71
C ILE A 557 -27.61 -27.36 9.47
N LYS A 558 -26.87 -26.25 9.32
CA LYS A 558 -25.61 -26.00 10.05
C LYS A 558 -25.83 -25.79 11.54
N VAL A 559 -26.88 -25.07 11.96
CA VAL A 559 -27.19 -24.86 13.38
C VAL A 559 -27.64 -26.16 14.06
N ILE A 560 -28.45 -26.99 13.41
CA ILE A 560 -28.88 -28.29 13.97
C ILE A 560 -27.68 -29.23 14.16
N SER A 561 -26.78 -29.30 13.17
CA SER A 561 -25.59 -30.17 13.22
C SER A 561 -24.56 -29.70 14.24
N LEU A 562 -24.14 -28.43 14.16
CA LEU A 562 -23.03 -27.85 14.93
C LEU A 562 -23.43 -27.27 16.30
N GLY A 563 -24.71 -26.93 16.49
CA GLY A 563 -25.19 -26.16 17.65
C GLY A 563 -25.10 -24.65 17.42
N PHE A 564 -25.89 -23.86 18.16
CA PHE A 564 -25.98 -22.40 17.94
C PHE A 564 -24.84 -21.60 18.59
N PHE A 565 -24.64 -21.72 19.92
CA PHE A 565 -23.69 -20.89 20.68
C PHE A 565 -22.80 -21.65 21.68
N LYS A 566 -23.35 -22.63 22.42
CA LYS A 566 -22.70 -23.22 23.60
C LYS A 566 -21.69 -24.35 23.30
N ALA A 567 -21.86 -25.08 22.20
CA ALA A 567 -20.97 -26.18 21.82
C ALA A 567 -19.58 -25.67 21.39
N GLU A 568 -18.54 -26.49 21.58
CA GLU A 568 -17.17 -26.11 21.19
C GLU A 568 -17.04 -25.82 19.69
N ASN A 569 -17.77 -26.59 18.87
CA ASN A 569 -17.88 -26.43 17.42
C ASN A 569 -19.13 -25.64 16.98
N ALA A 570 -19.72 -24.81 17.84
CA ALA A 570 -20.96 -24.09 17.56
C ALA A 570 -20.88 -23.15 16.34
N TYR A 571 -22.02 -22.98 15.66
CA TYR A 571 -22.17 -22.19 14.45
C TYR A 571 -21.62 -20.76 14.62
N LEU A 572 -22.02 -20.03 15.67
CA LEU A 572 -21.59 -18.64 15.90
C LEU A 572 -20.14 -18.49 16.38
N ARG A 573 -19.41 -19.57 16.70
CA ARG A 573 -17.98 -19.47 17.04
C ARG A 573 -17.10 -19.34 15.79
N SER A 574 -17.59 -19.75 14.63
CA SER A 574 -16.89 -19.56 13.35
C SER A 574 -17.18 -18.18 12.78
N LYS A 575 -16.12 -17.36 12.60
CA LYS A 575 -16.22 -16.02 11.98
C LYS A 575 -16.90 -16.04 10.61
N TRP A 576 -16.73 -17.11 9.85
CA TRP A 576 -17.33 -17.29 8.53
C TRP A 576 -18.84 -17.59 8.60
N ASN A 577 -19.26 -18.35 9.61
CA ASN A 577 -20.67 -18.61 9.85
C ASN A 577 -21.38 -17.37 10.42
N ILE A 578 -20.70 -16.54 11.24
CA ILE A 578 -21.22 -15.22 11.66
C ILE A 578 -21.49 -14.34 10.44
N PHE A 579 -20.58 -14.35 9.46
CA PHE A 579 -20.78 -13.60 8.21
C PHE A 579 -21.98 -14.13 7.42
N ASP A 580 -22.08 -15.46 7.24
CA ASP A 580 -23.25 -16.07 6.57
C ASP A 580 -24.56 -15.76 7.31
N PHE A 581 -24.54 -15.78 8.65
CA PHE A 581 -25.66 -15.39 9.51
C PHE A 581 -26.10 -13.94 9.27
N MET A 582 -25.16 -13.00 9.24
CA MET A 582 -25.45 -11.59 8.98
C MET A 582 -26.16 -11.42 7.63
N VAL A 583 -25.72 -12.13 6.59
CA VAL A 583 -26.33 -12.05 5.25
C VAL A 583 -27.76 -12.60 5.25
N VAL A 584 -28.02 -13.69 5.98
CA VAL A 584 -29.38 -14.22 6.16
C VAL A 584 -30.27 -13.19 6.88
N ILE A 585 -29.76 -12.54 7.93
CA ILE A 585 -30.49 -11.49 8.65
C ILE A 585 -30.81 -10.29 7.76
N ILE A 586 -29.83 -9.78 7.00
CA ILE A 586 -30.05 -8.69 6.04
C ILE A 586 -31.14 -9.08 5.03
N SER A 587 -31.12 -10.32 4.56
CA SER A 587 -32.11 -10.84 3.61
C SER A 587 -33.51 -10.85 4.23
N ILE A 588 -33.67 -11.35 5.46
CA ILE A 588 -34.95 -11.33 6.18
C ILE A 588 -35.42 -9.90 6.44
N CYS A 589 -34.55 -9.02 6.94
CA CYS A 589 -34.88 -7.62 7.20
C CYS A 589 -35.33 -6.90 5.92
N SER A 590 -34.71 -7.20 4.78
CA SER A 590 -35.09 -6.60 3.49
C SER A 590 -36.46 -7.06 3.00
N LEU A 591 -36.89 -8.28 3.36
CA LEU A 591 -38.24 -8.79 3.05
C LEU A 591 -39.31 -8.15 3.96
N ILE A 592 -38.97 -7.89 5.22
CA ILE A 592 -39.89 -7.28 6.20
C ILE A 592 -40.04 -5.77 5.95
N PHE A 593 -38.96 -5.08 5.58
CA PHE A 593 -38.92 -3.63 5.40
C PHE A 593 -38.55 -3.23 3.95
N PRO A 594 -39.43 -3.48 2.96
CA PRO A 594 -39.14 -3.21 1.55
C PRO A 594 -39.01 -1.72 1.20
N GLN A 595 -39.43 -0.81 2.10
CA GLN A 595 -39.31 0.64 1.93
C GLN A 595 -37.89 1.18 2.27
N ALA A 596 -37.07 0.42 2.99
CA ALA A 596 -35.75 0.86 3.43
C ALA A 596 -34.71 0.72 2.30
N GLN A 597 -34.46 1.80 1.56
CA GLN A 597 -33.50 1.84 0.45
C GLN A 597 -32.08 1.38 0.86
N PHE A 598 -31.67 1.71 2.08
CA PHE A 598 -30.39 1.25 2.64
C PHE A 598 -30.33 -0.29 2.74
N LEU A 599 -31.37 -0.97 3.21
CA LEU A 599 -31.39 -2.44 3.28
C LEU A 599 -31.34 -3.10 1.90
N LYS A 600 -31.91 -2.46 0.88
CA LYS A 600 -31.78 -2.91 -0.52
C LYS A 600 -30.33 -2.83 -1.00
N SER A 601 -29.62 -1.75 -0.67
CA SER A 601 -28.18 -1.63 -1.02
C SER A 601 -27.30 -2.69 -0.34
N LEU A 602 -27.65 -3.11 0.89
CA LEU A 602 -26.92 -4.15 1.61
C LEU A 602 -27.09 -5.56 1.01
N ARG A 603 -28.03 -5.77 0.07
CA ARG A 603 -28.18 -7.05 -0.66
C ARG A 603 -26.91 -7.41 -1.42
N SER A 604 -26.14 -6.41 -1.88
CA SER A 604 -24.84 -6.63 -2.55
C SER A 604 -23.79 -7.28 -1.63
N ILE A 605 -23.95 -7.22 -0.29
CA ILE A 605 -23.07 -7.94 0.64
C ILE A 605 -23.16 -9.46 0.44
N ARG A 606 -24.27 -9.98 -0.14
CA ARG A 606 -24.39 -11.40 -0.52
C ARG A 606 -23.26 -11.84 -1.46
N ILE A 607 -22.72 -10.96 -2.30
CA ILE A 607 -21.60 -11.26 -3.19
C ILE A 607 -20.34 -11.65 -2.39
N LEU A 608 -20.11 -11.01 -1.24
CA LEU A 608 -18.97 -11.29 -0.37
C LEU A 608 -19.03 -12.68 0.29
N GLN A 609 -20.17 -13.40 0.22
CA GLN A 609 -20.24 -14.80 0.64
C GLN A 609 -19.28 -15.68 -0.16
N LEU A 610 -18.93 -15.33 -1.39
CA LEU A 610 -17.90 -16.05 -2.16
C LEU A 610 -16.57 -16.15 -1.38
N LEU A 611 -16.26 -15.17 -0.53
CA LEU A 611 -15.07 -15.18 0.33
C LEU A 611 -15.14 -16.25 1.43
N SER A 612 -16.34 -16.57 1.94
CA SER A 612 -16.52 -17.61 2.96
C SER A 612 -16.47 -19.04 2.37
N ARG A 613 -16.75 -19.18 1.07
CA ARG A 613 -16.88 -20.48 0.40
C ARG A 613 -15.55 -21.04 -0.11
N PHE A 614 -14.79 -20.26 -0.86
CA PHE A 614 -13.50 -20.75 -1.38
C PHE A 614 -12.48 -20.91 -0.25
N SER A 615 -11.76 -22.02 -0.23
CA SER A 615 -10.82 -22.30 0.87
C SER A 615 -9.56 -21.44 0.75
N GLU A 616 -9.18 -21.14 -0.49
CA GLU A 616 -8.03 -20.36 -0.91
C GLU A 616 -8.22 -18.88 -0.57
N THR A 617 -9.41 -18.32 -0.82
CA THR A 617 -9.73 -16.92 -0.49
C THR A 617 -9.76 -16.70 1.03
N ARG A 618 -10.24 -17.68 1.80
CA ARG A 618 -10.22 -17.61 3.28
C ARG A 618 -8.81 -17.50 3.84
N VAL A 619 -7.85 -18.21 3.25
CA VAL A 619 -6.43 -18.10 3.65
C VAL A 619 -5.92 -16.70 3.36
N ALA A 620 -6.19 -16.17 2.17
CA ALA A 620 -5.81 -14.79 1.82
C ALA A 620 -6.43 -13.75 2.77
N VAL A 621 -7.73 -13.84 3.05
CA VAL A 621 -8.42 -12.91 3.98
C VAL A 621 -7.89 -13.03 5.40
N LYS A 622 -7.59 -14.24 5.89
CA LYS A 622 -6.96 -14.43 7.21
C LYS A 622 -5.57 -13.80 7.27
N ALA A 623 -4.77 -13.94 6.21
CA ALA A 623 -3.44 -13.32 6.12
C ALA A 623 -3.55 -11.79 6.14
N ILE A 624 -4.46 -11.22 5.35
CA ILE A 624 -4.74 -9.77 5.35
C ILE A 624 -5.20 -9.32 6.75
N GLY A 625 -6.15 -10.03 7.35
CA GLY A 625 -6.67 -9.70 8.68
C GLY A 625 -5.61 -9.71 9.78
N ARG A 626 -4.64 -10.63 9.72
CA ARG A 626 -3.49 -10.66 10.63
C ARG A 626 -2.54 -9.47 10.40
N ALA A 627 -2.49 -8.91 9.20
CA ALA A 627 -1.67 -7.75 8.88
C ALA A 627 -2.31 -6.41 9.30
N ILE A 628 -3.66 -6.32 9.33
CA ILE A 628 -4.39 -5.06 9.60
C ILE A 628 -3.91 -4.32 10.86
N PRO A 629 -3.74 -4.94 12.04
CA PRO A 629 -3.35 -4.19 13.24
C PRO A 629 -2.03 -3.45 13.07
N ALA A 630 -1.02 -4.10 12.49
CA ALA A 630 0.28 -3.48 12.29
C ALA A 630 0.24 -2.39 11.20
N VAL A 631 -0.50 -2.62 10.13
CA VAL A 631 -0.73 -1.65 9.05
C VAL A 631 -1.50 -0.43 9.55
N SER A 632 -2.45 -0.63 10.47
CA SER A 632 -3.29 0.45 11.02
C SER A 632 -2.49 1.48 11.80
N ASN A 633 -1.43 1.07 12.51
CA ASN A 633 -0.56 1.98 13.26
C ASN A 633 0.17 2.96 12.32
N VAL A 634 0.68 2.48 11.18
CA VAL A 634 1.32 3.34 10.18
C VAL A 634 0.29 4.22 9.46
N PHE A 635 -0.89 3.67 9.17
CA PHE A 635 -1.99 4.43 8.56
C PHE A 635 -2.43 5.61 9.44
N ILE A 636 -2.49 5.43 10.77
CA ILE A 636 -2.79 6.51 11.72
C ILE A 636 -1.72 7.62 11.66
N ILE A 637 -0.44 7.27 11.50
CA ILE A 637 0.64 8.26 11.35
C ILE A 637 0.50 9.05 10.05
N MET A 638 0.17 8.36 8.95
CA MET A 638 -0.12 9.01 7.67
C MET A 638 -1.27 10.02 7.82
N LEU A 639 -2.38 9.61 8.45
CA LEU A 639 -3.51 10.50 8.71
C LEU A 639 -3.15 11.67 9.63
N LEU A 640 -2.31 11.46 10.64
CA LEU A 640 -1.82 12.52 11.53
C LEU A 640 -0.98 13.55 10.75
N CYS A 641 -0.09 13.10 9.87
CA CYS A 641 0.67 13.99 8.98
C CYS A 641 -0.29 14.80 8.09
N TRP A 642 -1.26 14.16 7.46
CA TRP A 642 -2.24 14.85 6.61
C TRP A 642 -3.08 15.85 7.37
N TYR A 643 -3.46 15.53 8.61
CA TYR A 643 -4.20 16.41 9.49
C TYR A 643 -3.42 17.70 9.81
N ILE A 644 -2.11 17.60 10.06
CA ILE A 644 -1.24 18.79 10.26
C ILE A 644 -1.28 19.67 9.01
N PHE A 645 -1.05 19.09 7.83
CA PHE A 645 -1.12 19.84 6.57
C PHE A 645 -2.51 20.42 6.33
N ALA A 646 -3.59 19.71 6.65
CA ALA A 646 -4.96 20.21 6.49
C ALA A 646 -5.17 21.49 7.31
N ILE A 647 -4.71 21.54 8.56
CA ILE A 647 -4.85 22.77 9.38
C ILE A 647 -3.95 23.90 8.83
N VAL A 648 -2.74 23.59 8.36
CA VAL A 648 -1.90 24.59 7.67
C VAL A 648 -2.63 25.14 6.45
N GLY A 649 -3.22 24.27 5.64
CA GLY A 649 -3.98 24.62 4.44
C GLY A 649 -5.19 25.49 4.74
N VAL A 650 -6.01 25.16 5.75
CA VAL A 650 -7.15 26.00 6.16
C VAL A 650 -6.70 27.39 6.60
N ASN A 651 -5.62 27.47 7.40
CA ASN A 651 -5.08 28.76 7.85
C ASN A 651 -4.46 29.60 6.72
N THR A 652 -3.99 28.95 5.66
CA THR A 652 -3.31 29.62 4.53
C THR A 652 -4.29 30.01 3.42
N PHE A 653 -5.25 29.14 3.12
CA PHE A 653 -6.07 29.20 1.89
C PHE A 653 -7.58 29.31 2.15
N GLY A 654 -8.06 29.23 3.39
CA GLY A 654 -9.49 29.25 3.70
C GLY A 654 -10.19 30.49 3.12
N GLY A 655 -11.25 30.27 2.33
CA GLY A 655 -12.05 31.31 1.70
C GLY A 655 -11.45 31.94 0.44
N GLN A 656 -10.29 31.50 -0.03
CA GLN A 656 -9.57 32.12 -1.15
C GLN A 656 -9.74 31.39 -2.49
N PHE A 657 -10.40 30.23 -2.48
CA PHE A 657 -10.63 29.40 -3.68
C PHE A 657 -11.91 29.76 -4.45
N TRP A 658 -12.72 30.68 -3.93
CA TRP A 658 -13.97 31.09 -4.53
C TRP A 658 -13.74 31.85 -5.84
N TYR A 659 -14.63 31.65 -6.83
CA TYR A 659 -14.57 32.32 -8.12
C TYR A 659 -15.97 32.60 -8.69
N CYS A 660 -16.06 33.61 -9.54
CA CYS A 660 -17.23 33.88 -10.38
C CYS A 660 -17.11 33.10 -11.70
N ASN A 661 -18.22 32.57 -12.19
CA ASN A 661 -18.30 31.98 -13.54
C ASN A 661 -18.10 32.99 -14.67
N ASP A 662 -18.27 34.29 -14.41
CA ASP A 662 -17.93 35.38 -15.35
C ASP A 662 -16.46 35.82 -15.14
N PRO A 663 -15.56 35.63 -16.14
CA PRO A 663 -14.16 35.98 -16.02
C PRO A 663 -13.89 37.50 -15.99
N ASP A 664 -14.83 38.34 -16.44
CA ASP A 664 -14.65 39.79 -16.48
C ASP A 664 -14.87 40.45 -15.10
N VAL A 665 -15.48 39.72 -14.16
CA VAL A 665 -15.77 40.17 -12.80
C VAL A 665 -14.50 40.10 -11.94
N LYS A 666 -14.23 41.15 -11.14
CA LYS A 666 -13.02 41.21 -10.30
C LYS A 666 -13.29 40.94 -8.84
N THR A 667 -14.49 41.20 -8.35
CA THR A 667 -14.84 41.07 -6.93
C THR A 667 -16.14 40.32 -6.72
N MET A 668 -16.31 39.74 -5.53
CA MET A 668 -17.51 38.99 -5.16
C MET A 668 -18.79 39.83 -5.27
N ASP A 669 -18.75 41.10 -4.86
CA ASP A 669 -19.92 41.99 -4.87
C ASP A 669 -20.41 42.29 -6.31
N GLU A 670 -19.50 42.26 -7.28
CA GLU A 670 -19.79 42.46 -8.71
C GLU A 670 -20.37 41.19 -9.38
N CYS A 671 -20.24 40.01 -8.76
CA CYS A 671 -20.72 38.73 -9.29
C CYS A 671 -22.24 38.56 -9.09
N THR A 672 -23.02 39.51 -9.60
CA THR A 672 -24.49 39.50 -9.57
C THR A 672 -25.08 39.82 -10.94
N GLY A 673 -26.30 39.32 -11.21
CA GLY A 673 -26.98 39.50 -12.49
C GLY A 673 -26.66 38.40 -13.51
N ASN A 674 -26.75 38.73 -14.80
CA ASN A 674 -26.54 37.78 -15.90
C ASN A 674 -25.42 38.29 -16.82
N TYR A 675 -24.72 37.37 -17.46
CA TYR A 675 -23.72 37.62 -18.50
C TYR A 675 -23.97 36.69 -19.70
N THR A 676 -23.49 37.09 -20.87
CA THR A 676 -23.69 36.35 -22.13
C THR A 676 -22.47 35.50 -22.45
N VAL A 677 -22.66 34.19 -22.58
CA VAL A 677 -21.65 33.27 -23.15
C VAL A 677 -22.15 32.84 -24.52
N GLY A 678 -21.57 33.40 -25.59
CA GLY A 678 -22.11 33.28 -26.94
C GLY A 678 -23.53 33.86 -27.03
N ASP A 679 -24.49 33.07 -27.51
CA ASP A 679 -25.91 33.46 -27.61
C ASP A 679 -26.75 33.12 -26.35
N THR A 680 -26.13 32.56 -25.31
CA THR A 680 -26.85 32.12 -24.11
C THR A 680 -26.65 33.07 -22.93
N ASN A 681 -27.76 33.48 -22.31
CA ASN A 681 -27.74 34.26 -21.06
C ASN A 681 -27.55 33.32 -19.86
N VAL A 682 -26.44 33.49 -19.15
CA VAL A 682 -26.08 32.69 -17.97
C VAL A 682 -26.13 33.58 -16.74
N ILE A 683 -26.64 33.05 -15.63
CA ILE A 683 -26.69 33.77 -14.35
C ILE A 683 -25.29 33.75 -13.74
N ARG A 684 -24.82 34.90 -13.23
CA ARG A 684 -23.56 34.98 -12.48
C ARG A 684 -23.71 34.27 -11.14
N VAL A 685 -22.77 33.37 -10.85
CA VAL A 685 -22.76 32.58 -9.61
C VAL A 685 -21.35 32.61 -9.05
N TRP A 686 -21.24 33.09 -7.81
CA TRP A 686 -20.03 33.01 -7.01
C TRP A 686 -20.00 31.63 -6.34
N SER A 687 -19.13 30.75 -6.82
CA SER A 687 -19.08 29.35 -6.38
C SER A 687 -17.70 28.95 -5.87
N ASN A 688 -17.67 27.95 -5.02
CA ASN A 688 -16.44 27.35 -4.50
C ASN A 688 -16.21 25.99 -5.18
N PRO A 689 -14.99 25.69 -5.68
CA PRO A 689 -14.67 24.33 -6.14
C PRO A 689 -14.84 23.29 -5.04
N HIS A 690 -15.10 22.04 -5.42
CA HIS A 690 -15.19 20.93 -4.47
C HIS A 690 -13.86 20.64 -3.74
N TYR A 691 -12.74 20.97 -4.39
CA TYR A 691 -11.40 20.97 -3.80
C TYR A 691 -11.13 22.34 -3.16
N ASN A 692 -11.30 22.46 -1.84
CA ASN A 692 -11.07 23.72 -1.12
C ASN A 692 -10.55 23.48 0.31
N PHE A 693 -10.16 24.58 0.96
CA PHE A 693 -9.57 24.60 2.30
C PHE A 693 -10.43 25.40 3.30
N ASP A 694 -11.75 25.46 3.11
CA ASP A 694 -12.61 26.30 3.96
C ASP A 694 -12.78 25.73 5.38
N HIS A 695 -12.61 24.42 5.56
CA HIS A 695 -12.51 23.78 6.88
C HIS A 695 -11.69 22.49 6.80
N VAL A 696 -11.29 21.94 7.96
CA VAL A 696 -10.36 20.80 8.02
C VAL A 696 -10.86 19.56 7.28
N GLY A 697 -12.17 19.28 7.29
CA GLY A 697 -12.76 18.17 6.53
C GLY A 697 -12.54 18.25 5.00
N TYR A 698 -12.86 19.39 4.36
CA TYR A 698 -12.61 19.61 2.94
C TYR A 698 -11.12 19.71 2.64
N ALA A 699 -10.32 20.29 3.54
CA ALA A 699 -8.87 20.29 3.40
C ALA A 699 -8.30 18.87 3.40
N LEU A 700 -8.78 17.97 4.26
CA LEU A 700 -8.39 16.55 4.27
C LEU A 700 -8.82 15.83 2.99
N MET A 701 -10.00 16.13 2.44
CA MET A 701 -10.44 15.56 1.16
C MET A 701 -9.58 16.06 -0.01
N THR A 702 -9.30 17.36 -0.05
CA THR A 702 -8.42 17.99 -1.03
C THR A 702 -7.01 17.41 -0.94
N LEU A 703 -6.47 17.24 0.27
CA LEU A 703 -5.18 16.60 0.51
C LEU A 703 -5.18 15.10 0.22
N PHE A 704 -6.32 14.41 0.34
CA PHE A 704 -6.45 13.04 -0.15
C PHE A 704 -6.31 12.99 -1.67
N GLN A 705 -6.98 13.90 -2.40
CA GLN A 705 -6.85 14.00 -3.86
C GLN A 705 -5.39 14.32 -4.28
N VAL A 706 -4.77 15.32 -3.65
CA VAL A 706 -3.35 15.64 -3.85
C VAL A 706 -2.45 14.47 -3.46
N GLY A 707 -2.79 13.76 -2.38
CA GLY A 707 -2.04 12.63 -1.84
C GLY A 707 -2.08 11.41 -2.76
N THR A 708 -3.17 11.24 -3.51
CA THR A 708 -3.29 10.27 -4.61
C THR A 708 -2.64 10.73 -5.91
N LEU A 709 -1.84 11.81 -5.86
CA LEU A 709 -1.13 12.40 -6.99
C LEU A 709 -2.04 13.01 -8.07
N SER A 710 -3.20 13.54 -7.70
CA SER A 710 -4.03 14.41 -8.56
C SER A 710 -3.99 15.83 -7.97
N TRP A 711 -3.00 16.62 -8.38
CA TRP A 711 -2.60 17.83 -7.66
C TRP A 711 -2.33 19.04 -8.54
N VAL A 712 -2.08 18.86 -9.84
CA VAL A 712 -1.68 19.96 -10.74
C VAL A 712 -2.74 21.05 -10.83
N ASP A 713 -4.01 20.68 -10.98
CA ASP A 713 -5.12 21.65 -11.08
C ASP A 713 -5.39 22.36 -9.75
N ILE A 714 -5.27 21.64 -8.63
CA ILE A 714 -5.46 22.21 -7.28
C ILE A 714 -4.33 23.20 -6.96
N MET A 715 -3.10 22.85 -7.32
CA MET A 715 -1.95 23.74 -7.23
C MET A 715 -2.16 24.96 -8.12
N ALA A 716 -2.59 24.78 -9.36
CA ALA A 716 -2.85 25.87 -10.30
C ALA A 716 -3.90 26.85 -9.75
N ALA A 717 -5.00 26.35 -9.19
CA ALA A 717 -6.00 27.17 -8.50
C ALA A 717 -5.40 27.93 -7.31
N ALA A 718 -4.52 27.29 -6.53
CA ALA A 718 -3.84 27.95 -5.42
C ALA A 718 -2.83 29.02 -5.87
N GLN A 719 -2.18 28.85 -7.02
CA GLN A 719 -1.30 29.86 -7.61
C GLN A 719 -2.06 31.09 -8.11
N ASP A 720 -3.35 30.93 -8.40
CA ASP A 720 -4.19 32.02 -8.91
C ASP A 720 -4.84 32.86 -7.80
N ILE A 721 -4.64 32.47 -6.54
CA ILE A 721 -5.22 33.15 -5.38
C ILE A 721 -4.84 34.64 -5.37
N ASN A 722 -5.87 35.49 -5.27
CA ASN A 722 -5.74 36.95 -5.20
C ASN A 722 -6.38 37.56 -3.93
N GLY A 723 -6.53 36.75 -2.88
CA GLY A 723 -7.15 37.13 -1.62
C GLY A 723 -8.65 36.82 -1.54
N VAL A 724 -9.23 37.02 -0.36
CA VAL A 724 -10.63 36.67 -0.07
C VAL A 724 -11.57 37.65 -0.78
N GLY A 725 -12.57 37.13 -1.48
CA GLY A 725 -13.59 37.94 -2.19
C GLY A 725 -13.12 38.55 -3.51
N ASN A 726 -11.89 38.27 -3.95
CA ASN A 726 -11.35 38.69 -5.24
C ASN A 726 -11.34 37.52 -6.23
N GLN A 727 -11.59 37.82 -7.51
CA GLN A 727 -11.50 36.84 -8.58
C GLN A 727 -10.05 36.32 -8.69
N PRO A 728 -9.85 35.00 -8.87
CA PRO A 728 -8.51 34.43 -9.08
C PRO A 728 -7.86 35.00 -10.35
N VAL A 729 -6.56 35.31 -10.26
CA VAL A 729 -5.75 35.86 -11.35
C VAL A 729 -4.62 34.89 -11.67
N LYS A 730 -4.52 34.47 -12.94
CA LYS A 730 -3.54 33.49 -13.41
C LYS A 730 -2.11 33.83 -12.94
N ASN A 731 -1.46 32.90 -12.24
CA ASN A 731 -0.07 33.02 -11.72
C ASN A 731 0.18 34.19 -10.75
N ASN A 732 -0.83 34.68 -10.03
CA ASN A 732 -0.65 35.80 -9.11
C ASN A 732 0.31 35.49 -7.94
N ASN A 733 0.23 34.28 -7.39
CA ASN A 733 1.05 33.84 -6.27
C ASN A 733 1.65 32.44 -6.53
N GLU A 734 2.62 32.37 -7.43
CA GLU A 734 3.26 31.12 -7.83
C GLU A 734 3.94 30.35 -6.67
N VAL A 735 4.30 31.06 -5.59
CA VAL A 735 4.95 30.50 -4.39
C VAL A 735 4.06 29.48 -3.67
N ASN A 736 2.74 29.60 -3.81
CA ASN A 736 1.77 28.67 -3.21
C ASN A 736 1.98 27.21 -3.68
N ALA A 737 2.65 26.99 -4.81
CA ALA A 737 3.04 25.64 -5.25
C ALA A 737 3.96 24.91 -4.26
N LEU A 738 4.76 25.63 -3.45
CA LEU A 738 5.62 25.01 -2.43
C LEU A 738 4.81 24.18 -1.43
N TYR A 739 3.63 24.66 -1.04
CA TYR A 739 2.78 23.94 -0.09
C TYR A 739 2.46 22.52 -0.60
N PHE A 740 2.08 22.41 -1.88
CA PHE A 740 1.74 21.14 -2.51
C PHE A 740 2.97 20.27 -2.73
N VAL A 741 4.09 20.84 -3.17
CA VAL A 741 5.35 20.10 -3.34
C VAL A 741 5.83 19.52 -2.00
N PHE A 742 5.81 20.30 -0.92
CA PHE A 742 6.16 19.82 0.42
C PHE A 742 5.21 18.74 0.92
N PHE A 743 3.91 18.93 0.74
CA PHE A 743 2.93 17.90 1.08
C PHE A 743 3.13 16.62 0.27
N ILE A 744 3.41 16.71 -1.03
CA ILE A 744 3.65 15.52 -1.85
C ILE A 744 4.92 14.80 -1.39
N ILE A 745 6.03 15.50 -1.14
CA ILE A 745 7.27 14.85 -0.71
C ILE A 745 7.13 14.22 0.69
N ILE A 746 6.63 14.97 1.67
CA ILE A 746 6.59 14.57 3.08
C ILE A 746 5.31 13.81 3.42
N GLY A 747 4.17 14.38 3.04
CA GLY A 747 2.83 13.94 3.42
C GLY A 747 2.31 12.75 2.60
N SER A 748 2.69 12.62 1.33
CA SER A 748 2.25 11.52 0.45
C SER A 748 3.39 10.55 0.10
N PHE A 749 4.40 10.99 -0.63
CA PHE A 749 5.45 10.14 -1.15
C PHE A 749 6.19 9.38 -0.06
N PHE A 750 6.68 10.08 0.98
CA PHE A 750 7.36 9.42 2.09
C PHE A 750 6.44 8.49 2.89
N THR A 751 5.21 8.92 3.21
CA THR A 751 4.27 8.14 4.05
C THR A 751 3.69 6.92 3.31
N LEU A 752 3.39 7.04 2.02
CA LEU A 752 2.92 5.93 1.17
C LEU A 752 4.03 4.91 0.95
N ASN A 753 5.27 5.35 0.76
CA ASN A 753 6.41 4.45 0.65
C ASN A 753 6.70 3.76 1.99
N LEU A 754 6.61 4.48 3.11
CA LEU A 754 6.67 3.91 4.46
C LEU A 754 5.58 2.84 4.68
N PHE A 755 4.34 3.15 4.31
CA PHE A 755 3.21 2.22 4.39
C PHE A 755 3.46 0.96 3.54
N THR A 756 3.88 1.14 2.29
CA THR A 756 4.17 0.04 1.36
C THR A 756 5.29 -0.86 1.89
N SER A 757 6.39 -0.27 2.37
CA SER A 757 7.50 -1.02 2.97
C SER A 757 7.05 -1.79 4.22
N MET A 758 6.22 -1.20 5.08
CA MET A 758 5.70 -1.87 6.28
C MET A 758 4.77 -3.04 5.94
N VAL A 759 3.88 -2.87 4.96
CA VAL A 759 3.01 -3.96 4.47
C VAL A 759 3.84 -5.10 3.91
N ILE A 760 4.85 -4.80 3.09
CA ILE A 760 5.77 -5.81 2.53
C ILE A 760 6.49 -6.55 3.66
N HIS A 761 7.01 -5.82 4.66
CA HIS A 761 7.69 -6.41 5.81
C HIS A 761 6.77 -7.36 6.60
N HIS A 762 5.54 -6.94 6.93
CA HIS A 762 4.58 -7.81 7.62
C HIS A 762 4.16 -9.00 6.78
N PHE A 763 3.93 -8.83 5.48
CA PHE A 763 3.59 -9.93 4.59
C PHE A 763 4.73 -10.94 4.45
N LYS A 764 5.98 -10.47 4.31
CA LYS A 764 7.19 -11.31 4.34
C LYS A 764 7.25 -12.11 5.65
N SER A 765 7.01 -11.45 6.79
CA SER A 765 7.03 -12.08 8.13
C SER A 765 5.97 -13.18 8.28
N ILE A 766 4.70 -12.87 7.94
CA ILE A 766 3.60 -13.84 7.98
C ILE A 766 3.88 -15.04 7.08
N ARG A 767 4.36 -14.80 5.84
CA ARG A 767 4.71 -15.88 4.91
C ARG A 767 5.86 -16.73 5.44
N LYS A 768 6.82 -16.14 6.16
CA LYS A 768 7.93 -16.88 6.81
C LYS A 768 7.41 -17.80 7.90
N GLN A 769 6.44 -17.35 8.71
CA GLN A 769 5.77 -18.15 9.73
C GLN A 769 4.93 -19.28 9.12
N GLU A 770 4.06 -18.99 8.13
CA GLU A 770 3.17 -20.00 7.54
C GLU A 770 3.91 -21.08 6.72
N SER A 771 5.04 -20.74 6.10
CA SER A 771 5.88 -21.71 5.40
C SER A 771 6.68 -22.63 6.32
N GLY A 772 6.63 -22.42 7.65
CA GLY A 772 7.48 -23.11 8.62
C GLY A 772 8.97 -22.76 8.48
N SER A 773 9.30 -21.82 7.57
CA SER A 773 10.67 -21.39 7.28
C SER A 773 11.20 -20.30 8.22
N ALA A 774 10.38 -19.84 9.17
CA ALA A 774 10.75 -18.88 10.21
C ALA A 774 12.03 -19.28 10.96
N TRP A 775 12.17 -20.57 11.24
CA TRP A 775 13.25 -21.16 12.02
C TRP A 775 14.42 -21.69 11.17
N LEU A 776 14.33 -21.59 9.83
CA LEU A 776 15.35 -22.08 8.91
C LEU A 776 16.27 -20.94 8.48
N THR A 777 17.59 -21.17 8.53
CA THR A 777 18.57 -20.25 7.94
C THR A 777 18.42 -20.22 6.41
N THR A 778 18.84 -19.13 5.76
CA THR A 778 18.79 -18.99 4.29
C THR A 778 19.49 -20.14 3.57
N LYS A 779 20.60 -20.65 4.13
CA LYS A 779 21.33 -21.81 3.60
C LYS A 779 20.53 -23.10 3.71
N GLN A 780 19.93 -23.37 4.88
CA GLN A 780 19.06 -24.54 5.08
C GLN A 780 17.82 -24.50 4.17
N LYS A 781 17.24 -23.32 3.95
CA LYS A 781 16.12 -23.14 3.03
C LYS A 781 16.48 -23.48 1.59
N LYS A 782 17.63 -22.97 1.10
CA LYS A 782 18.16 -23.31 -0.23
C LYS A 782 18.43 -24.82 -0.35
N TRP A 783 18.97 -25.45 0.70
CA TRP A 783 19.19 -26.91 0.75
C TRP A 783 17.89 -27.71 0.67
N ILE A 784 16.89 -27.37 1.50
CA ILE A 784 15.58 -28.04 1.48
C ILE A 784 14.88 -27.85 0.14
N GLN A 785 14.93 -26.65 -0.44
CA GLN A 785 14.39 -26.39 -1.78
C GLN A 785 15.10 -27.23 -2.86
N ALA A 786 16.43 -27.30 -2.84
CA ALA A 786 17.17 -28.15 -3.77
C ALA A 786 16.76 -29.63 -3.62
N GLN A 787 16.60 -30.10 -2.39
CA GLN A 787 16.16 -31.47 -2.12
C GLN A 787 14.71 -31.72 -2.60
N LEU A 788 13.81 -30.76 -2.44
CA LEU A 788 12.44 -30.84 -2.97
C LEU A 788 12.43 -30.84 -4.50
N VAL A 789 13.23 -30.00 -5.14
CA VAL A 789 13.38 -29.98 -6.60
C VAL A 789 13.93 -31.32 -7.09
N LEU A 790 14.94 -31.88 -6.42
CA LEU A 790 15.47 -33.21 -6.75
C LEU A 790 14.45 -34.33 -6.56
N GLN A 791 13.57 -34.23 -5.57
CA GLN A 791 12.47 -35.19 -5.35
C GLN A 791 11.36 -35.07 -6.40
N MET A 792 11.09 -33.85 -6.87
CA MET A 792 10.10 -33.56 -7.91
C MET A 792 10.66 -33.80 -9.32
N ALA A 793 11.98 -33.75 -9.49
CA ALA A 793 12.65 -33.94 -10.75
C ALA A 793 12.59 -35.42 -11.17
N SER A 794 11.71 -35.72 -12.11
CA SER A 794 11.78 -36.97 -12.87
C SER A 794 12.81 -36.82 -14.00
N PRO A 795 13.58 -37.86 -14.34
CA PRO A 795 14.48 -37.82 -15.49
C PRO A 795 13.69 -37.46 -16.76
N SER A 796 14.14 -36.41 -17.45
CA SER A 796 13.65 -36.06 -18.78
C SER A 796 13.91 -37.25 -19.71
N ASN A 797 12.83 -37.86 -20.22
CA ASN A 797 12.96 -38.90 -21.22
C ASN A 797 13.58 -38.28 -22.47
N ARG A 798 14.82 -38.65 -22.79
CA ARG A 798 15.39 -38.35 -24.11
C ARG A 798 14.41 -38.84 -25.18
N MET A 799 14.06 -37.97 -26.12
CA MET A 799 13.16 -38.32 -27.23
C MET A 799 13.68 -39.58 -27.91
N LYS A 800 12.86 -40.64 -27.90
CA LYS A 800 13.19 -41.91 -28.56
C LYS A 800 12.80 -41.80 -30.03
N PRO A 801 13.55 -42.42 -30.96
CA PRO A 801 13.19 -42.41 -32.38
C PRO A 801 11.75 -42.93 -32.56
N PRO A 802 10.84 -42.12 -33.13
CA PRO A 802 9.40 -42.39 -33.13
C PRO A 802 8.97 -43.50 -34.09
N TYR A 803 9.75 -43.82 -35.12
CA TYR A 803 9.38 -44.79 -36.15
C TYR A 803 10.22 -46.08 -36.09
N THR A 804 9.55 -47.22 -36.25
CA THR A 804 10.16 -48.56 -36.35
C THR A 804 9.68 -49.28 -37.62
N GLY A 805 10.52 -50.12 -38.24
CA GLY A 805 10.15 -50.88 -39.45
C GLY A 805 10.31 -50.07 -40.75
N LYS A 806 9.31 -50.11 -41.66
CA LYS A 806 9.40 -49.49 -43.00
C LYS A 806 9.60 -47.97 -42.99
N LEU A 807 9.24 -47.28 -41.91
CA LEU A 807 9.35 -45.82 -41.75
C LEU A 807 10.61 -45.39 -40.97
N GLN A 808 11.54 -46.30 -40.68
CA GLN A 808 12.74 -46.02 -39.89
C GLN A 808 13.66 -44.98 -40.52
N PHE A 809 13.61 -44.80 -41.85
CA PHE A 809 14.40 -43.77 -42.56
C PHE A 809 14.03 -42.35 -42.12
N LEU A 810 12.78 -42.09 -41.69
CA LEU A 810 12.33 -40.77 -41.22
C LEU A 810 13.04 -40.33 -39.93
N ASN A 811 13.59 -41.28 -39.15
CA ASN A 811 14.38 -40.95 -37.96
C ASN A 811 15.69 -40.19 -38.30
N GLN A 812 16.11 -40.14 -39.58
CA GLN A 812 17.23 -39.32 -40.03
C GLN A 812 16.93 -37.81 -39.98
N LEU A 813 15.64 -37.43 -39.96
CA LEU A 813 15.21 -36.03 -39.83
C LEU A 813 15.29 -35.53 -38.38
N LEU A 814 15.23 -36.44 -37.39
CA LEU A 814 15.28 -36.14 -35.97
C LEU A 814 16.52 -35.31 -35.55
N PRO A 815 17.77 -35.65 -35.93
CA PRO A 815 18.93 -34.82 -35.59
C PRO A 815 18.92 -33.45 -36.27
N ILE A 816 18.31 -33.32 -37.45
CA ILE A 816 18.17 -32.04 -38.15
C ILE A 816 17.11 -31.17 -37.45
N ALA A 817 16.00 -31.77 -37.03
CA ALA A 817 14.92 -31.09 -36.30
C ALA A 817 15.36 -30.60 -34.92
N LEU A 818 16.31 -31.28 -34.29
CA LEU A 818 16.91 -30.92 -33.00
C LEU A 818 18.18 -30.05 -33.16
N HIS A 819 18.58 -29.73 -34.39
CA HIS A 819 19.83 -29.02 -34.61
C HIS A 819 19.67 -27.53 -34.23
N PRO A 820 20.56 -26.95 -33.39
CA PRO A 820 20.45 -25.55 -32.96
C PRO A 820 20.41 -24.53 -34.11
N PHE A 821 21.04 -24.84 -35.25
CA PHE A 821 20.98 -24.00 -36.45
C PHE A 821 19.54 -23.80 -36.95
N LEU A 822 18.73 -24.86 -37.00
CA LEU A 822 17.35 -24.76 -37.46
C LEU A 822 16.52 -23.93 -36.47
N GLU A 823 16.72 -24.13 -35.16
CA GLU A 823 16.04 -23.34 -34.12
C GLU A 823 16.39 -21.85 -34.22
N ASN A 824 17.68 -21.51 -34.34
CA ASN A 824 18.13 -20.13 -34.48
C ASN A 824 17.65 -19.48 -35.78
N PHE A 825 17.61 -20.22 -36.89
CA PHE A 825 17.08 -19.74 -38.16
C PHE A 825 15.59 -19.41 -38.04
N ILE A 826 14.80 -20.29 -37.44
CA ILE A 826 13.36 -20.06 -37.25
C ILE A 826 13.13 -18.89 -36.30
N LEU A 827 13.93 -18.76 -35.23
CA LEU A 827 13.87 -17.61 -34.33
C LEU A 827 14.16 -16.30 -35.09
N LEU A 828 15.16 -16.27 -35.97
CA LEU A 828 15.43 -15.11 -36.82
C LEU A 828 14.25 -14.81 -37.75
N CYS A 829 13.64 -15.82 -38.38
CA CYS A 829 12.44 -15.66 -39.19
C CYS A 829 11.25 -15.09 -38.39
N ILE A 830 11.07 -15.52 -37.14
CA ILE A 830 10.05 -14.96 -36.24
C ILE A 830 10.33 -13.48 -35.98
N LEU A 831 11.57 -13.11 -35.64
CA LEU A 831 11.95 -11.71 -35.43
C LEU A 831 11.74 -10.85 -36.68
N CYS A 832 12.13 -11.35 -37.86
CA CYS A 832 11.86 -10.69 -39.13
C CYS A 832 10.35 -10.53 -39.38
N ASN A 833 9.54 -11.56 -39.11
CA ASN A 833 8.09 -11.49 -39.22
C ASN A 833 7.49 -10.42 -38.30
N THR A 834 7.99 -10.32 -37.06
CA THR A 834 7.55 -9.27 -36.12
C THR A 834 7.87 -7.86 -36.64
N VAL A 835 9.04 -7.66 -37.25
CA VAL A 835 9.38 -6.36 -37.87
C VAL A 835 8.45 -6.06 -39.05
N VAL A 836 8.17 -7.05 -39.90
CA VAL A 836 7.24 -6.88 -41.03
C VAL A 836 5.85 -6.50 -40.55
N LEU A 837 5.37 -7.08 -39.45
CA LEU A 837 4.08 -6.73 -38.83
C LEU A 837 4.06 -5.32 -38.22
N ALA A 838 5.21 -4.70 -37.94
CA ALA A 838 5.31 -3.35 -37.38
C ALA A 838 5.40 -2.23 -38.44
N ILE A 839 5.66 -2.56 -39.70
CA ILE A 839 5.80 -1.58 -40.80
C ILE A 839 4.47 -0.96 -41.28
N PRO A 840 3.30 -1.66 -41.29
CA PRO A 840 2.06 -1.08 -41.80
C PRO A 840 1.70 0.24 -41.11
N TYR A 841 1.23 1.21 -41.91
CA TYR A 841 0.73 2.49 -41.43
C TYR A 841 -0.57 2.90 -42.15
N TYR A 842 -1.31 3.84 -41.56
CA TYR A 842 -2.57 4.35 -42.09
C TYR A 842 -2.39 5.01 -43.46
N GLN A 843 -3.28 4.70 -44.41
CA GLN A 843 -3.20 5.14 -45.82
C GLN A 843 -1.89 4.77 -46.54
N MET A 844 -1.32 3.60 -46.21
CA MET A 844 -0.17 3.05 -46.94
C MET A 844 -0.47 2.79 -48.42
N ASP A 845 0.51 3.03 -49.28
CA ASP A 845 0.45 2.73 -50.72
C ASP A 845 0.15 1.25 -50.97
N SER A 846 -0.72 0.97 -51.95
CA SER A 846 -1.15 -0.38 -52.33
C SER A 846 0.03 -1.26 -52.77
N VAL A 847 1.07 -0.68 -53.39
CA VAL A 847 2.27 -1.43 -53.81
C VAL A 847 3.05 -1.92 -52.59
N THR A 848 3.22 -1.05 -51.60
CA THR A 848 3.91 -1.41 -50.35
C THR A 848 3.10 -2.44 -49.57
N ALA A 849 1.78 -2.26 -49.47
CA ALA A 849 0.88 -3.23 -48.84
C ALA A 849 0.99 -4.63 -49.45
N ALA A 850 0.91 -4.73 -50.78
CA ALA A 850 1.05 -5.99 -51.50
C ALA A 850 2.43 -6.64 -51.28
N THR A 851 3.49 -5.83 -51.23
CA THR A 851 4.85 -6.32 -50.97
C THR A 851 4.96 -6.95 -49.57
N LEU A 852 4.42 -6.29 -48.54
CA LEU A 852 4.41 -6.84 -47.18
C LEU A 852 3.59 -8.13 -47.10
N GLU A 853 2.46 -8.19 -47.79
CA GLU A 853 1.63 -9.40 -47.85
C GLU A 853 2.39 -10.57 -48.48
N HIS A 854 3.14 -10.35 -49.57
CA HIS A 854 3.99 -11.38 -50.17
C HIS A 854 5.09 -11.86 -49.21
N ILE A 855 5.71 -10.96 -48.46
CA ILE A 855 6.72 -11.32 -47.44
C ILE A 855 6.08 -12.16 -46.32
N ASN A 856 4.92 -11.75 -45.81
CA ASN A 856 4.18 -12.49 -44.78
C ASN A 856 3.78 -13.89 -45.27
N ASN A 857 3.32 -14.01 -46.51
CA ASN A 857 2.98 -15.30 -47.10
C ASN A 857 4.21 -16.22 -47.28
N ALA A 858 5.37 -15.65 -47.63
CA ALA A 858 6.62 -16.40 -47.69
C ALA A 858 7.06 -16.91 -46.31
N LEU A 859 6.97 -16.08 -45.27
CA LEU A 859 7.29 -16.46 -43.89
C LEU A 859 6.31 -17.51 -43.35
N LEU A 860 5.01 -17.38 -43.66
CA LEU A 860 4.00 -18.39 -43.34
C LEU A 860 4.33 -19.75 -43.97
N ALA A 861 4.80 -19.76 -45.22
CA ALA A 861 5.24 -20.99 -45.86
C ALA A 861 6.44 -21.62 -45.13
N VAL A 862 7.42 -20.82 -44.70
CA VAL A 862 8.57 -21.30 -43.90
C VAL A 862 8.10 -21.93 -42.58
N PHE A 863 7.21 -21.28 -41.84
CA PHE A 863 6.67 -21.82 -40.57
C PHE A 863 5.83 -23.08 -40.79
N THR A 864 5.07 -23.14 -41.89
CA THR A 864 4.28 -24.33 -42.23
C THR A 864 5.18 -25.51 -42.58
N ILE A 865 6.25 -25.27 -43.35
CA ILE A 865 7.26 -26.28 -43.68
C ILE A 865 7.96 -26.77 -42.41
N GLU A 866 8.33 -25.87 -41.51
CA GLU A 866 8.96 -26.23 -40.23
C GLU A 866 8.03 -27.06 -39.34
N ALA A 867 6.77 -26.66 -39.20
CA ALA A 867 5.78 -27.41 -38.44
C ALA A 867 5.59 -28.83 -39.01
N ILE A 868 5.43 -28.96 -40.34
CA ILE A 868 5.31 -30.27 -40.99
C ILE A 868 6.59 -31.09 -40.78
N PHE A 869 7.76 -30.47 -40.97
CA PHE A 869 9.05 -31.13 -40.79
C PHE A 869 9.22 -31.67 -39.37
N LYS A 870 8.88 -30.89 -38.33
CA LYS A 870 8.94 -31.31 -36.93
C LYS A 870 7.89 -32.36 -36.59
N ILE A 871 6.66 -32.24 -37.08
CA ILE A 871 5.61 -33.27 -36.90
C ILE A 871 6.05 -34.61 -37.50
N VAL A 872 6.70 -34.59 -38.68
CA VAL A 872 7.23 -35.79 -39.34
C VAL A 872 8.49 -36.32 -38.66
N ALA A 873 9.36 -35.46 -38.13
CA ALA A 873 10.60 -35.89 -37.46
C ALA A 873 10.36 -36.46 -36.05
N PHE A 874 9.47 -35.85 -35.27
CA PHE A 874 9.13 -36.28 -33.90
C PHE A 874 7.98 -37.29 -33.85
N GLY A 875 7.16 -37.36 -34.90
CA GLY A 875 5.91 -38.12 -34.91
C GLY A 875 4.80 -37.44 -34.08
N PRO A 876 3.53 -37.66 -34.42
CA PRO A 876 2.41 -36.91 -33.84
C PRO A 876 2.24 -37.13 -32.34
N LYS A 877 2.71 -38.27 -31.80
CA LYS A 877 2.63 -38.57 -30.37
C LYS A 877 3.68 -37.86 -29.51
N GLN A 878 4.80 -37.41 -30.09
CA GLN A 878 5.85 -36.70 -29.35
C GLN A 878 5.83 -35.19 -29.64
N TYR A 879 5.21 -34.77 -30.75
CA TYR A 879 5.05 -33.37 -31.12
C TYR A 879 3.93 -32.65 -30.34
N PHE A 880 2.77 -33.29 -30.18
CA PHE A 880 1.64 -32.81 -29.37
C PHE A 880 1.74 -33.39 -27.95
#